data_AF-A0A8H5TTQ8-F1
#
_entry.id   AF-A0A8H5TTQ8-F1
#
_cell.length_a   1.000
_cell.length_b   1.000
_cell.length_c   1.000
_cell.angle_alpha   90.00
_cell.angle_beta   90.00
_cell.angle_gamma   90.00
#
_symmetry.space_group_name_H-M   'P 1'
#
loop_
_entity.id
_entity.type
_entity.pdbx_description
1 polymer ?
#
loop_
_entity_poly.entity_id
_entity_poly.type
_entity_poly.pdbx_seq_one_letter_code
_entity_poly.pdbx_strand_id
1 'polypeptide(L)'
;MVVPVRLLLGQFTNQQLPIYSGLTQSLFTHPFLDYPTALQYLNIYVLCVDYKLSVTNLSFPTRSDNPLLIKSAPASTNCATLSNPQFLMNSITDPKCHEAFSIIENENLPHPSGKLLTSFITNALDPVLAATHVLRYCHLGQRREVELRALVSDWTFIIESITKYGTTPPAPDSRTKAQILKRDGNRCCITGKPAGLGDPLVVMPVVLAPSRWLEAEPRVHEMLRAFFSPPYLDWWLAYTERLKRVDPIDGHWLVRRSAAEAYRNGVVKLHRLQPSMIEYRIGWCLIGTVEPVLDVDGQYPLLGDHSRSGIRKVDARFIGTHARLASSIRWLEVRKQIAENETAIAQAGIQSSASRPGLLSAVFQMFRTIFWRAWLITPQFIRLSTYKVLRKIGHNLYGGTSSLAVSRLPFGLYLKATNEGAFNDRNALDLVHRYTSVPVPRVLDLVADSRNTYLLTTGLHGDPLSRAMDMLSDRDCQEFVDQMQSFISQIRAIPPVVPKNQICNTLGQACSDPRIRDGNPLGPFEDEASFSQYLRHPDDPARRGHQIVFTHADLNLRNILVDKVTRLDGTRGWAVSGIVDWENSGFYPEYWDCTKAQFEGFRWDGRWTRALVEVFCPFGGYEKEIELERRSWSEGDGAF
;
A
#
# COMPACT_ATOMS: atom_id res chain seq x y z
N MET A 1 -17.94 15.22 56.84
CA MET A 1 -16.73 16.06 56.66
C MET A 1 -16.62 16.36 55.17
N VAL A 2 -17.03 17.46 54.51
CA VAL A 2 -17.17 18.90 54.82
C VAL A 2 -15.88 19.41 55.48
N VAL A 3 -14.97 20.17 54.83
CA VAL A 3 -15.03 21.56 54.32
C VAL A 3 -13.78 21.87 53.44
N PRO A 4 -13.80 22.91 52.56
CA PRO A 4 -12.83 23.23 51.49
C PRO A 4 -12.09 24.59 51.65
N VAL A 5 -11.19 24.98 50.72
CA VAL A 5 -10.67 26.37 50.50
C VAL A 5 -10.24 26.54 49.02
N ARG A 6 -10.97 27.25 48.13
CA ARG A 6 -10.93 28.69 47.73
C ARG A 6 -9.56 29.22 47.22
N LEU A 7 -9.39 29.53 45.92
CA LEU A 7 -9.70 30.77 45.16
C LEU A 7 -8.52 31.78 45.13
N LEU A 8 -8.09 32.17 43.93
CA LEU A 8 -7.58 33.52 43.62
C LEU A 8 -7.84 33.85 42.13
N LEU A 9 -8.76 34.78 41.91
CA LEU A 9 -9.00 35.54 40.68
C LEU A 9 -8.61 37.00 40.98
N GLY A 10 -8.06 37.71 39.99
CA GLY A 10 -8.13 39.17 39.84
C GLY A 10 -8.32 39.46 38.35
N GLN A 11 -9.50 39.89 37.90
CA GLN A 11 -9.99 41.28 37.74
C GLN A 11 -9.07 42.11 36.83
N PHE A 12 -9.52 42.71 35.72
CA PHE A 12 -10.52 43.79 35.56
C PHE A 12 -11.27 43.66 34.19
N THR A 13 -12.62 43.67 34.13
CA THR A 13 -13.57 44.79 33.81
C THR A 13 -13.24 45.57 32.52
N ASN A 14 -14.13 46.01 31.63
CA ASN A 14 -15.56 46.38 31.71
C ASN A 14 -16.08 46.72 30.29
N GLN A 15 -17.40 46.93 30.18
CA GLN A 15 -18.15 47.71 29.16
C GLN A 15 -18.88 47.00 27.98
N GLN A 16 -20.20 46.85 28.21
CA GLN A 16 -21.35 47.41 27.47
C GLN A 16 -21.88 46.75 26.18
N LEU A 17 -23.11 46.23 26.34
CA LEU A 17 -24.18 46.01 25.34
C LEU A 17 -24.55 47.29 24.56
N PRO A 18 -25.27 47.15 23.43
CA PRO A 18 -26.71 47.36 23.50
C PRO A 18 -27.59 46.32 22.78
N ILE A 19 -28.85 46.32 23.20
CA ILE A 19 -30.01 45.47 22.85
C ILE A 19 -30.84 46.15 21.74
N TYR A 20 -31.48 45.37 20.86
CA TYR A 20 -32.83 45.55 20.24
C TYR A 20 -33.17 44.18 19.58
N SER A 21 -34.13 43.32 19.95
CA SER A 21 -35.55 43.34 20.40
C SER A 21 -36.60 43.33 19.26
N GLY A 22 -37.46 42.29 19.25
CA GLY A 22 -38.77 42.18 18.57
C GLY A 22 -38.74 41.39 17.24
N LEU A 23 -39.58 40.38 16.95
CA LEU A 23 -40.94 40.07 17.39
C LEU A 23 -41.30 38.56 17.14
N THR A 24 -41.78 37.89 18.21
CA THR A 24 -43.00 37.04 18.37
C THR A 24 -43.37 35.93 17.36
N GLN A 25 -43.46 34.64 17.78
CA GLN A 25 -44.67 33.88 18.27
C GLN A 25 -45.67 33.56 17.13
N SER A 26 -46.21 32.36 16.84
CA SER A 26 -46.65 31.16 17.60
C SER A 26 -46.88 30.02 16.56
N LEU A 27 -46.83 28.71 16.85
CA LEU A 27 -47.83 27.89 17.56
C LEU A 27 -47.25 26.47 17.77
N PHE A 28 -47.38 25.95 19.00
CA PHE A 28 -47.27 24.53 19.35
C PHE A 28 -48.66 23.88 19.19
N THR A 29 -48.72 22.63 18.70
CA THR A 29 -49.61 21.58 19.25
C THR A 29 -49.19 20.17 18.82
N HIS A 30 -48.79 19.38 19.83
CA HIS A 30 -48.94 17.92 20.01
C HIS A 30 -47.99 16.88 19.34
N PRO A 31 -47.78 15.71 20.00
CA PRO A 31 -46.47 15.07 20.17
C PRO A 31 -46.43 13.64 19.59
N PHE A 32 -45.34 12.91 19.87
CA PHE A 32 -44.98 11.55 19.45
C PHE A 32 -44.13 11.47 18.18
N LEU A 33 -42.81 11.28 18.36
CA LEU A 33 -42.06 10.16 17.77
C LEU A 33 -40.59 10.20 18.25
N ASP A 34 -40.09 9.01 18.56
CA ASP A 34 -38.79 8.69 19.10
C ASP A 34 -37.61 9.09 18.19
N TYR A 35 -36.52 9.56 18.81
CA TYR A 35 -35.16 9.58 18.25
C TYR A 35 -34.46 8.27 18.64
N PRO A 36 -33.62 7.63 17.78
CA PRO A 36 -32.43 8.30 17.26
C PRO A 36 -32.05 7.99 15.81
N THR A 37 -32.10 9.00 14.94
CA THR A 37 -31.30 9.11 13.70
C THR A 37 -30.27 10.22 13.89
N ALA A 38 -29.14 9.91 14.52
CA ALA A 38 -28.03 10.85 14.65
C ALA A 38 -26.63 10.21 14.77
N LEU A 39 -26.46 8.93 14.43
CA LEU A 39 -25.15 8.25 14.48
C LEU A 39 -24.83 7.36 13.27
N GLN A 40 -25.54 7.54 12.14
CA GLN A 40 -25.30 6.82 10.89
C GLN A 40 -24.43 7.56 9.86
N TYR A 41 -23.86 8.73 10.19
CA TYR A 41 -23.05 9.52 9.25
C TYR A 41 -21.53 9.47 9.50
N LEU A 42 -21.00 8.32 9.93
CA LEU A 42 -19.54 8.13 9.99
C LEU A 42 -19.13 6.70 9.60
N ASN A 43 -19.55 6.25 8.41
CA ASN A 43 -18.88 5.20 7.67
C ASN A 43 -18.91 5.60 6.18
N ILE A 44 -17.91 6.37 5.76
CA ILE A 44 -17.67 6.64 4.34
C ILE A 44 -16.43 5.84 3.95
N TYR A 45 -16.67 4.69 3.31
CA TYR A 45 -15.70 4.07 2.42
C TYR A 45 -15.60 4.91 1.16
N VAL A 46 -14.39 5.28 0.77
CA VAL A 46 -14.14 6.04 -0.46
C VAL A 46 -14.26 5.08 -1.65
N LEU A 47 -15.41 5.11 -2.31
CA LEU A 47 -15.59 4.62 -3.68
C LEU A 47 -15.31 5.80 -4.63
N CYS A 48 -14.24 5.71 -5.42
CA CYS A 48 -14.07 6.57 -6.59
C CYS A 48 -14.99 6.05 -7.70
N VAL A 49 -16.10 6.74 -7.94
CA VAL A 49 -16.91 6.60 -9.16
C VAL A 49 -16.82 7.92 -9.92
N ASP A 50 -16.18 7.87 -11.08
CA ASP A 50 -16.07 9.00 -12.02
C ASP A 50 -17.45 9.35 -12.59
N TYR A 51 -18.00 10.49 -12.20
CA TYR A 51 -19.13 11.10 -12.91
C TYR A 51 -18.60 11.96 -14.07
N LYS A 52 -18.78 11.47 -15.31
CA LYS A 52 -18.80 12.30 -16.50
C LYS A 52 -20.02 13.22 -16.43
N LEU A 53 -19.81 14.50 -16.10
CA LEU A 53 -20.80 15.56 -16.34
C LEU A 53 -20.40 16.35 -17.57
N SER A 54 -21.26 16.26 -18.60
CA SER A 54 -21.22 17.06 -19.82
C SER A 54 -21.37 18.55 -19.48
N VAL A 55 -20.40 19.36 -19.91
CA VAL A 55 -20.43 20.82 -19.80
C VAL A 55 -21.35 21.37 -20.89
N THR A 56 -22.48 21.96 -20.50
CA THR A 56 -23.22 22.93 -21.32
C THR A 56 -22.96 24.33 -20.79
N ASN A 57 -22.56 25.20 -21.72
CA ASN A 57 -22.21 26.62 -21.57
C ASN A 57 -23.12 27.40 -20.63
N LEU A 58 -22.54 28.13 -19.67
CA LEU A 58 -23.10 29.38 -19.14
C LEU A 58 -21.97 30.28 -18.61
N SER A 59 -22.01 31.53 -19.05
CA SER A 59 -21.03 32.59 -18.94
C SER A 59 -20.98 33.25 -17.56
N PHE A 60 -19.77 33.64 -17.13
CA PHE A 60 -19.52 34.45 -15.92
C PHE A 60 -19.88 35.93 -16.10
N PRO A 61 -20.16 36.63 -14.99
CA PRO A 61 -19.55 37.94 -14.78
C PRO A 61 -18.76 38.03 -13.46
N THR A 62 -17.77 38.92 -13.51
CA THR A 62 -16.70 39.22 -12.56
C THR A 62 -17.15 40.09 -11.37
N ARG A 63 -16.62 39.84 -10.15
CA ARG A 63 -16.14 40.91 -9.24
C ARG A 63 -15.34 40.37 -8.04
N SER A 64 -14.37 41.18 -7.62
CA SER A 64 -13.39 41.04 -6.56
C SER A 64 -13.97 41.17 -5.14
N ASP A 65 -13.39 40.46 -4.15
CA ASP A 65 -12.56 41.04 -3.07
C ASP A 65 -12.49 40.16 -1.79
N ASN A 66 -11.23 39.92 -1.37
CA ASN A 66 -10.72 39.64 -0.02
C ASN A 66 -10.88 38.26 0.68
N PRO A 67 -9.93 37.93 1.59
CA PRO A 67 -9.39 36.59 1.80
C PRO A 67 -9.70 36.06 3.21
N LEU A 68 -9.10 34.91 3.55
CA LEU A 68 -9.12 34.21 4.85
C LEU A 68 -10.31 33.26 5.04
N LEU A 69 -10.06 31.98 4.79
CA LEU A 69 -10.61 30.90 5.60
C LEU A 69 -9.63 29.73 5.61
N ILE A 70 -8.76 29.77 6.62
CA ILE A 70 -8.00 28.63 7.11
C ILE A 70 -9.03 27.61 7.61
N LYS A 71 -9.13 26.47 6.95
CA LYS A 71 -9.72 25.26 7.53
C LYS A 71 -8.70 24.14 7.49
N SER A 72 -8.18 23.86 8.68
CA SER A 72 -7.44 22.66 9.06
C SER A 72 -8.24 21.40 8.68
N ALA A 73 -7.71 20.61 7.75
CA ALA A 73 -8.18 19.25 7.50
C ALA A 73 -7.32 18.27 8.31
N PRO A 74 -7.91 17.24 8.95
CA PRO A 74 -7.16 16.26 9.72
C PRO A 74 -6.33 15.37 8.79
N ALA A 75 -5.11 15.07 9.23
CA ALA A 75 -4.17 14.17 8.57
C ALA A 75 -4.74 12.74 8.53
N SER A 76 -5.38 12.35 7.42
CA SER A 76 -5.63 10.96 7.08
C SER A 76 -4.46 10.43 6.26
N THR A 77 -3.64 9.57 6.87
CA THR A 77 -2.64 8.73 6.22
C THR A 77 -3.31 7.68 5.34
N ASN A 78 -3.84 8.10 4.20
CA ASN A 78 -4.13 7.22 3.07
C ASN A 78 -2.96 7.32 2.10
N CYS A 79 -2.01 6.40 2.24
CA CYS A 79 -0.90 6.24 1.33
C CYS A 79 -1.38 5.49 0.06
N ALA A 80 -2.37 6.07 -0.64
CA ALA A 80 -2.56 5.79 -2.04
C ALA A 80 -1.50 6.62 -2.79
N THR A 81 -0.77 5.98 -3.70
CA THR A 81 0.21 6.58 -4.60
C THR A 81 -0.45 7.64 -5.48
N LEU A 82 -0.68 8.84 -4.93
CA LEU A 82 -1.17 10.00 -5.66
C LEU A 82 0.01 10.72 -6.35
N SER A 83 0.72 9.99 -7.22
CA SER A 83 1.38 10.63 -8.37
C SER A 83 0.34 11.43 -9.13
N ASN A 84 0.67 12.66 -9.57
CA ASN A 84 -0.27 13.59 -10.20
C ASN A 84 -1.08 12.88 -11.32
N PRO A 85 -2.34 12.44 -11.07
CA PRO A 85 -2.95 11.38 -11.87
C PRO A 85 -3.27 11.85 -13.28
N GLN A 86 -3.66 13.11 -13.47
CA GLN A 86 -4.22 13.60 -14.73
C GLN A 86 -3.24 13.66 -15.90
N PHE A 87 -1.94 13.87 -15.67
CA PHE A 87 -0.95 13.93 -16.76
C PHE A 87 -0.30 12.56 -17.06
N LEU A 88 -0.20 11.69 -16.05
CA LEU A 88 0.30 10.31 -16.21
C LEU A 88 -0.80 9.36 -16.73
N MET A 89 -2.06 9.53 -16.33
CA MET A 89 -3.18 8.72 -16.85
C MET A 89 -3.38 8.93 -18.35
N ASN A 90 -3.32 10.17 -18.84
CA ASN A 90 -3.57 10.46 -20.26
C ASN A 90 -2.47 9.95 -21.21
N SER A 91 -1.23 9.76 -20.73
CA SER A 91 -0.13 9.20 -21.54
C SER A 91 -0.04 7.67 -21.46
N ILE A 92 -0.49 7.06 -20.36
CA ILE A 92 -0.50 5.60 -20.19
C ILE A 92 -1.64 4.97 -21.02
N THR A 93 -2.70 5.73 -21.34
CA THR A 93 -3.80 5.30 -22.21
C THR A 93 -3.47 5.24 -23.71
N ASP A 94 -2.26 5.65 -24.12
CA ASP A 94 -1.88 5.60 -25.53
C ASP A 94 -1.76 4.14 -26.02
N PRO A 95 -2.33 3.79 -27.19
CA PRO A 95 -2.29 2.42 -27.72
C PRO A 95 -0.89 1.81 -27.80
N LYS A 96 0.14 2.62 -28.11
CA LYS A 96 1.53 2.13 -28.17
C LYS A 96 2.08 1.80 -26.80
N CYS A 97 1.72 2.57 -25.77
CA CYS A 97 2.11 2.26 -24.40
C CYS A 97 1.45 0.95 -23.96
N HIS A 98 0.15 0.79 -24.22
CA HIS A 98 -0.57 -0.46 -23.95
C HIS A 98 0.05 -1.66 -24.68
N GLU A 99 0.39 -1.53 -25.96
CA GLU A 99 1.04 -2.58 -26.74
C GLU A 99 2.41 -2.96 -26.15
N ALA A 100 3.24 -1.96 -25.82
CA ALA A 100 4.54 -2.20 -25.22
C ALA A 100 4.44 -2.87 -23.85
N PHE A 101 3.50 -2.44 -22.99
CA PHE A 101 3.25 -3.09 -21.70
C PHE A 101 2.78 -4.54 -21.89
N SER A 102 1.88 -4.80 -22.83
CA SER A 102 1.41 -6.14 -23.15
C SER A 102 2.56 -7.06 -23.59
N ILE A 103 3.46 -6.59 -24.45
CA ILE A 103 4.65 -7.36 -24.85
C ILE A 103 5.54 -7.64 -23.64
N ILE A 104 5.82 -6.63 -22.80
CA ILE A 104 6.66 -6.82 -21.60
C ILE A 104 6.02 -7.82 -20.62
N GLU A 105 4.70 -7.78 -20.44
CA GLU A 105 3.98 -8.60 -19.48
C GLU A 105 3.76 -10.06 -19.92
N ASN A 106 3.68 -10.30 -21.23
CA ASN A 106 3.44 -11.63 -21.81
C ASN A 106 4.73 -12.44 -22.00
N GLU A 107 5.90 -11.81 -21.92
CA GLU A 107 7.19 -12.47 -22.06
C GLU A 107 7.71 -12.91 -20.69
N ASN A 108 8.38 -14.07 -20.63
CA ASN A 108 8.85 -14.68 -19.38
C ASN A 108 10.16 -14.03 -18.88
N LEU A 109 10.08 -12.75 -18.53
CA LEU A 109 11.19 -12.01 -17.96
C LEU A 109 11.30 -12.27 -16.46
N PRO A 110 12.51 -12.57 -15.94
CA PRO A 110 12.69 -12.85 -14.51
C PRO A 110 12.35 -11.61 -13.69
N HIS A 111 11.52 -11.75 -12.67
CA HIS A 111 11.13 -10.63 -11.81
C HIS A 111 12.36 -10.01 -11.12
N PRO A 112 12.50 -8.66 -11.05
CA PRO A 112 11.59 -7.60 -11.49
C PRO A 112 11.92 -7.00 -12.87
N SER A 113 12.51 -7.76 -13.80
CA SER A 113 13.00 -7.22 -15.09
C SER A 113 11.89 -6.59 -15.94
N GLY A 114 10.70 -7.20 -16.00
CA GLY A 114 9.54 -6.60 -16.66
C GLY A 114 9.16 -5.25 -16.02
N LYS A 115 9.09 -5.18 -14.69
CA LYS A 115 8.79 -3.95 -13.93
C LYS A 115 9.82 -2.85 -14.16
N LEU A 116 11.08 -3.24 -14.30
CA LEU A 116 12.18 -2.33 -14.59
C LEU A 116 12.01 -1.67 -15.97
N LEU A 117 11.61 -2.44 -17.00
CA LEU A 117 11.27 -1.90 -18.33
C LEU A 117 9.96 -1.11 -18.35
N THR A 118 8.92 -1.55 -17.65
CA THR A 118 7.69 -0.76 -17.47
C THR A 118 8.00 0.61 -16.87
N SER A 119 8.97 0.68 -15.95
CA SER A 119 9.43 1.94 -15.35
C SER A 119 10.19 2.84 -16.33
N PHE A 120 10.91 2.26 -17.30
CA PHE A 120 11.54 3.02 -18.39
C PHE A 120 10.48 3.76 -19.22
N ILE A 121 9.40 3.08 -19.60
CA ILE A 121 8.31 3.70 -20.38
C ILE A 121 7.56 4.73 -19.53
N THR A 122 7.09 4.32 -18.35
CA THR A 122 6.18 5.12 -17.51
C THR A 122 6.81 6.42 -17.02
N ASN A 123 8.12 6.43 -16.79
CA ASN A 123 8.82 7.59 -16.23
C ASN A 123 9.65 8.36 -17.26
N ALA A 124 9.56 8.02 -18.55
CA ALA A 124 10.19 8.79 -19.62
C ALA A 124 9.65 10.22 -19.68
N LEU A 125 10.42 11.13 -20.27
CA LEU A 125 9.93 12.48 -20.58
C LEU A 125 8.77 12.43 -21.58
N ASP A 126 8.83 11.48 -22.51
CA ASP A 126 7.76 11.13 -23.46
C ASP A 126 7.54 9.61 -23.42
N PRO A 127 6.50 9.13 -22.69
CA PRO A 127 6.18 7.71 -22.61
C PRO A 127 5.92 7.04 -23.96
N VAL A 128 5.35 7.76 -24.93
CA VAL A 128 5.03 7.22 -26.26
C VAL A 128 6.30 7.00 -27.06
N LEU A 129 7.28 7.90 -26.95
CA LEU A 129 8.60 7.72 -27.57
C LEU A 129 9.35 6.54 -26.96
N ALA A 130 9.32 6.40 -25.63
CA ALA A 130 9.93 5.27 -24.93
C ALA A 130 9.25 3.93 -25.29
N ALA A 131 7.91 3.89 -25.34
CA ALA A 131 7.17 2.72 -25.80
C ALA A 131 7.52 2.37 -27.26
N THR A 132 7.57 3.38 -28.15
CA THR A 132 7.96 3.19 -29.55
C THR A 132 9.38 2.62 -29.68
N HIS A 133 10.31 3.03 -28.80
CA HIS A 133 11.65 2.45 -28.77
C HIS A 133 11.62 0.96 -28.42
N VAL A 134 10.87 0.56 -27.40
CA VAL A 134 10.70 -0.86 -27.04
C VAL A 134 10.09 -1.65 -28.20
N LEU A 135 8.99 -1.15 -28.79
CA LEU A 135 8.31 -1.80 -29.91
C LEU A 135 9.20 -1.93 -31.16
N ARG A 136 10.05 -0.94 -31.43
CA ARG A 136 10.99 -0.99 -32.56
C ARG A 136 12.11 -2.01 -32.34
N TYR A 137 12.56 -2.14 -31.10
CA TYR A 137 13.63 -3.05 -30.71
C TYR A 137 13.15 -4.51 -30.67
N CYS A 138 11.88 -4.72 -30.32
CA CYS A 138 11.24 -6.02 -30.33
C CYS A 138 10.64 -6.33 -31.70
N HIS A 139 11.33 -7.09 -32.55
CA HIS A 139 10.79 -7.47 -33.84
C HIS A 139 9.70 -8.55 -33.70
N LEU A 140 8.76 -8.60 -34.64
CA LEU A 140 7.77 -9.69 -34.74
C LEU A 140 8.50 -11.02 -35.04
N GLY A 141 8.83 -11.81 -34.01
CA GLY A 141 9.52 -13.10 -34.19
C GLY A 141 9.89 -13.83 -32.89
N GLN A 142 10.56 -14.98 -33.03
CA GLN A 142 10.88 -15.95 -31.96
C GLN A 142 11.96 -15.49 -30.93
N ARG A 143 12.40 -14.22 -30.94
CA ARG A 143 13.53 -13.73 -30.10
C ARG A 143 13.19 -12.61 -29.12
N ARG A 144 11.91 -12.28 -28.93
CA ARG A 144 11.45 -11.15 -28.08
C ARG A 144 12.00 -11.19 -26.66
N GLU A 145 11.97 -12.34 -25.99
CA GLU A 145 12.52 -12.52 -24.65
C GLU A 145 14.01 -12.12 -24.56
N VAL A 146 14.81 -12.47 -25.58
CA VAL A 146 16.25 -12.12 -25.65
C VAL A 146 16.43 -10.63 -25.90
N GLU A 147 15.63 -10.05 -26.79
CA GLU A 147 15.65 -8.61 -27.11
C GLU A 147 15.26 -7.76 -25.89
N LEU A 148 14.21 -8.14 -25.17
CA LEU A 148 13.79 -7.49 -23.94
C LEU A 148 14.85 -7.61 -22.84
N ARG A 149 15.53 -8.77 -22.71
CA ARG A 149 16.66 -8.91 -21.78
C ARG A 149 17.83 -8.00 -22.14
N ALA A 150 18.10 -7.78 -23.42
CA ALA A 150 19.11 -6.82 -23.85
C ALA A 150 18.72 -5.39 -23.43
N LEU A 151 17.46 -4.99 -23.62
CA LEU A 151 16.95 -3.70 -23.13
C LEU A 151 17.03 -3.57 -21.59
N VAL A 152 16.73 -4.64 -20.85
CA VAL A 152 16.89 -4.69 -19.38
C VAL A 152 18.35 -4.43 -18.98
N SER A 153 19.30 -5.05 -19.71
CA SER A 153 20.73 -4.86 -19.49
C SER A 153 21.15 -3.40 -19.77
N ASP A 154 20.71 -2.84 -20.89
CA ASP A 154 21.04 -1.47 -21.27
C ASP A 154 20.45 -0.44 -20.30
N TRP A 155 19.20 -0.66 -19.86
CA TRP A 155 18.56 0.18 -18.85
C TRP A 155 19.24 0.08 -17.49
N THR A 156 19.63 -1.14 -17.09
CA THR A 156 20.44 -1.36 -15.88
C THR A 156 21.73 -0.56 -15.95
N PHE A 157 22.47 -0.65 -17.07
CA PHE A 157 23.70 0.09 -17.27
C PHE A 157 23.48 1.61 -17.13
N ILE A 158 22.42 2.14 -17.72
CA ILE A 158 22.09 3.58 -17.66
C ILE A 158 21.92 4.04 -16.21
N ILE A 159 21.13 3.30 -15.41
CA ILE A 159 20.85 3.65 -14.02
C ILE A 159 22.10 3.48 -13.14
N GLU A 160 22.79 2.36 -13.27
CA GLU A 160 24.01 2.08 -12.49
C GLU A 160 25.14 3.05 -12.78
N SER A 161 25.17 3.64 -13.99
CA SER A 161 26.11 4.72 -14.34
C SER A 161 25.92 5.98 -13.49
N ILE A 162 24.76 6.17 -12.86
CA ILE A 162 24.51 7.23 -11.88
C ILE A 162 24.63 6.70 -10.46
N THR A 163 23.99 5.57 -10.13
CA THR A 163 23.82 5.14 -8.74
C THR A 163 25.03 4.40 -8.16
N LYS A 164 25.72 3.60 -8.97
CA LYS A 164 26.83 2.73 -8.54
C LYS A 164 28.18 3.23 -9.02
N TYR A 165 28.24 3.70 -10.26
CA TYR A 165 29.45 4.15 -10.93
C TYR A 165 29.45 5.65 -11.23
N GLY A 166 28.56 6.41 -10.59
CA GLY A 166 28.45 7.85 -10.77
C GLY A 166 29.68 8.59 -10.27
N THR A 167 30.13 9.57 -11.05
CA THR A 167 31.24 10.44 -10.68
C THR A 167 30.74 11.58 -9.80
N THR A 168 31.38 11.79 -8.65
CA THR A 168 31.03 12.90 -7.76
C THR A 168 31.49 14.22 -8.40
N PRO A 169 30.59 15.21 -8.58
CA PRO A 169 30.97 16.55 -9.03
C PRO A 169 31.99 17.20 -8.08
N PRO A 170 32.76 18.23 -8.51
CA PRO A 170 33.72 18.90 -7.65
C PRO A 170 33.07 19.37 -6.35
N ALA A 171 33.71 19.06 -5.22
CA ALA A 171 33.21 19.49 -3.92
C ALA A 171 33.22 21.03 -3.83
N PRO A 172 32.15 21.66 -3.32
CA PRO A 172 32.10 23.10 -3.18
C PRO A 172 33.16 23.58 -2.19
N ASP A 173 33.85 24.67 -2.53
CA ASP A 173 34.76 25.36 -1.63
C ASP A 173 33.98 26.01 -0.45
N SER A 174 34.71 26.53 0.54
CA SER A 174 34.09 27.12 1.74
C SER A 174 33.13 28.28 1.41
N ARG A 175 33.44 29.08 0.38
CA ARG A 175 32.60 30.20 -0.06
C ARG A 175 31.29 29.71 -0.67
N THR A 176 31.37 28.73 -1.56
CA THR A 176 30.22 28.12 -2.24
C THR A 176 29.34 27.37 -1.25
N LYS A 177 29.94 26.64 -0.29
CA LYS A 177 29.21 26.02 0.82
C LYS A 177 28.40 27.07 1.59
N ALA A 178 29.00 28.20 1.96
CA ALA A 178 28.29 29.26 2.65
C ALA A 178 27.11 29.83 1.82
N GLN A 179 27.29 29.95 0.50
CA GLN A 179 26.20 30.36 -0.40
C GLN A 179 25.07 29.32 -0.46
N ILE A 180 25.38 28.02 -0.52
CA ILE A 180 24.38 26.94 -0.50
C ILE A 180 23.60 26.97 0.82
N LEU A 181 24.29 27.09 1.97
CA LEU A 181 23.63 27.18 3.26
C LEU A 181 22.67 28.37 3.34
N LYS A 182 23.08 29.53 2.79
CA LYS A 182 22.26 30.73 2.72
C LYS A 182 21.04 30.55 1.80
N ARG A 183 21.27 30.01 0.60
CA ARG A 183 20.25 29.73 -0.41
C ARG A 183 19.18 28.80 0.13
N ASP A 184 19.59 27.72 0.80
CA ASP A 184 18.69 26.66 1.29
C ASP A 184 18.11 26.97 2.69
N GLY A 185 18.34 28.18 3.22
CA GLY A 185 17.75 28.64 4.47
C GLY A 185 18.20 27.85 5.71
N ASN A 186 19.38 27.22 5.65
CA ASN A 186 19.90 26.32 6.68
C ASN A 186 18.91 25.21 7.09
N ARG A 187 18.14 24.71 6.13
CA ARG A 187 17.15 23.64 6.30
C ARG A 187 17.36 22.58 5.23
N CYS A 188 16.86 21.37 5.51
CA CYS A 188 16.88 20.30 4.53
C CYS A 188 15.95 20.63 3.37
N CYS A 189 16.49 20.63 2.16
CA CYS A 189 15.76 20.82 0.90
C CYS A 189 14.66 19.78 0.63
N ILE A 190 14.63 18.65 1.35
CA ILE A 190 13.61 17.61 1.19
C ILE A 190 12.61 17.66 2.34
N THR A 191 13.08 17.68 3.58
CA THR A 191 12.19 17.56 4.75
C THR A 191 11.77 18.90 5.33
N GLY A 192 12.36 20.02 4.91
CA GLY A 192 12.11 21.35 5.51
C GLY A 192 12.69 21.54 6.91
N LYS A 193 13.28 20.51 7.51
CA LYS A 193 13.75 20.53 8.90
C LYS A 193 15.20 21.01 9.05
N PRO A 194 15.54 21.66 10.18
CA PRO A 194 16.93 22.03 10.51
C PRO A 194 17.78 20.79 10.85
N ALA A 195 19.07 20.94 11.15
CA ALA A 195 19.90 19.82 11.63
C ALA A 195 19.33 19.18 12.92
N GLY A 196 19.41 17.86 13.04
CA GLY A 196 19.04 17.10 14.24
C GLY A 196 20.24 16.42 14.91
N LEU A 197 20.09 16.04 16.18
CA LEU A 197 21.18 15.53 17.03
C LEU A 197 21.83 14.21 16.53
N GLY A 198 21.16 13.49 15.63
CA GLY A 198 21.70 12.32 14.89
C GLY A 198 21.50 12.38 13.38
N ASP A 199 21.03 13.52 12.86
CA ASP A 199 20.70 13.69 11.45
C ASP A 199 21.15 15.09 10.98
N PRO A 200 22.46 15.27 10.75
CA PRO A 200 23.04 16.56 10.44
C PRO A 200 22.67 17.01 9.01
N LEU A 201 22.71 18.31 8.79
CA LEU A 201 22.66 18.88 7.44
C LEU A 201 24.01 18.71 6.76
N VAL A 202 23.99 18.24 5.51
CA VAL A 202 25.16 18.02 4.67
C VAL A 202 24.95 18.66 3.30
N VAL A 203 26.01 19.26 2.76
CA VAL A 203 26.02 19.74 1.37
C VAL A 203 26.41 18.56 0.48
N MET A 204 25.50 18.16 -0.40
CA MET A 204 25.66 16.97 -1.24
C MET A 204 25.32 17.29 -2.70
N PRO A 205 25.90 16.59 -3.69
CA PRO A 205 25.42 16.68 -5.05
C PRO A 205 23.97 16.17 -5.13
N VAL A 206 23.16 16.79 -5.99
CA VAL A 206 21.76 16.39 -6.19
C VAL A 206 21.71 15.06 -6.95
N VAL A 207 22.55 14.89 -7.98
CA VAL A 207 22.71 13.65 -8.76
C VAL A 207 24.19 13.49 -9.11
N LEU A 208 24.70 12.25 -9.11
CA LEU A 208 26.07 11.96 -9.55
C LEU A 208 26.18 12.02 -11.08
N ALA A 209 27.32 12.45 -11.59
CA ALA A 209 27.53 12.60 -13.03
C ALA A 209 27.73 11.23 -13.71
N PRO A 210 26.98 10.92 -14.78
CA PRO A 210 27.06 9.62 -15.45
C PRO A 210 28.21 9.56 -16.47
N SER A 211 29.46 9.52 -16.00
CA SER A 211 30.64 9.54 -16.89
C SER A 211 30.64 8.41 -17.93
N ARG A 212 30.08 7.25 -17.59
CA ARG A 212 29.97 6.09 -18.50
C ARG A 212 29.03 6.33 -19.69
N TRP A 213 28.16 7.35 -19.66
CA TRP A 213 27.29 7.66 -20.80
C TRP A 213 28.08 8.24 -21.99
N LEU A 214 29.22 8.90 -21.76
CA LEU A 214 30.03 9.50 -22.83
C LEU A 214 30.60 8.46 -23.80
N GLU A 215 30.86 7.25 -23.30
CA GLU A 215 31.48 6.14 -24.03
C GLU A 215 30.50 4.98 -24.24
N ALA A 216 29.21 5.21 -24.00
CA ALA A 216 28.20 4.17 -24.11
C ALA A 216 27.97 3.74 -25.56
N GLU A 217 27.59 2.47 -25.75
CA GLU A 217 27.28 1.93 -27.08
C GLU A 217 26.13 2.71 -27.76
N PRO A 218 26.04 2.70 -29.11
CA PRO A 218 24.99 3.41 -29.84
C PRO A 218 23.56 3.05 -29.38
N ARG A 219 23.30 1.76 -29.09
CA ARG A 219 21.99 1.30 -28.59
C ARG A 219 21.60 1.92 -27.24
N VAL A 220 22.57 2.12 -26.35
CA VAL A 220 22.35 2.77 -25.04
C VAL A 220 22.03 4.25 -25.24
N HIS A 221 22.70 4.92 -26.19
CA HIS A 221 22.40 6.30 -26.55
C HIS A 221 20.99 6.45 -27.15
N GLU A 222 20.54 5.52 -27.99
CA GLU A 222 19.17 5.52 -28.50
C GLU A 222 18.13 5.39 -27.38
N MET A 223 18.38 4.49 -26.42
CA MET A 223 17.54 4.32 -25.25
C MET A 223 17.50 5.58 -24.36
N LEU A 224 18.65 6.23 -24.14
CA LEU A 224 18.75 7.51 -23.44
C LEU A 224 17.98 8.62 -24.16
N ARG A 225 18.07 8.70 -25.50
CA ARG A 225 17.31 9.66 -26.31
C ARG A 225 15.81 9.43 -26.18
N ALA A 226 15.36 8.18 -26.18
CA ALA A 226 13.96 7.83 -25.99
C ALA A 226 13.45 8.20 -24.58
N PHE A 227 14.27 8.02 -23.55
CA PHE A 227 13.88 8.34 -22.17
C PHE A 227 13.89 9.83 -21.85
N PHE A 228 14.95 10.55 -22.22
CA PHE A 228 15.15 11.95 -21.82
C PHE A 228 14.77 12.97 -22.90
N SER A 229 14.57 12.57 -24.15
CA SER A 229 14.63 13.41 -25.36
C SER A 229 16.05 13.88 -25.72
N PRO A 230 16.35 14.16 -27.00
CA PRO A 230 17.68 14.61 -27.44
C PRO A 230 18.20 15.86 -26.70
N PRO A 231 17.44 16.97 -26.55
CA PRO A 231 17.97 18.18 -25.90
C PRO A 231 18.37 17.97 -24.44
N TYR A 232 17.64 17.11 -23.73
CA TYR A 232 17.92 16.81 -22.33
C TYR A 232 19.15 15.90 -22.20
N LEU A 233 19.30 14.92 -23.10
CA LEU A 233 20.49 14.07 -23.15
C LEU A 233 21.74 14.88 -23.50
N ASP A 234 21.67 15.74 -24.53
CA ASP A 234 22.79 16.57 -24.96
C ASP A 234 23.28 17.46 -23.81
N TRP A 235 22.37 17.96 -22.97
CA TRP A 235 22.72 18.69 -21.76
C TRP A 235 23.50 17.83 -20.75
N TRP A 236 23.05 16.58 -20.50
CA TRP A 236 23.75 15.67 -19.59
C TRP A 236 25.14 15.31 -20.09
N LEU A 237 25.30 15.05 -21.40
CA LEU A 237 26.60 14.76 -22.00
C LEU A 237 27.54 15.97 -21.87
N ALA A 238 27.06 17.17 -22.19
CA ALA A 238 27.85 18.40 -22.05
C ALA A 238 28.22 18.72 -20.59
N TYR A 239 27.28 18.53 -19.65
CA TYR A 239 27.54 18.68 -18.21
C TYR A 239 28.63 17.72 -17.74
N THR A 240 28.54 16.46 -18.16
CA THR A 240 29.45 15.38 -17.75
C THR A 240 30.84 15.55 -18.34
N GLU A 241 30.95 15.93 -19.62
CA GLU A 241 32.22 16.24 -20.28
C GLU A 241 32.94 17.41 -19.59
N ARG A 242 32.18 18.41 -19.12
CA ARG A 242 32.70 19.62 -18.49
C ARG A 242 32.72 19.57 -16.97
N LEU A 243 32.53 18.41 -16.35
CA LEU A 243 32.24 18.26 -14.91
C LEU A 243 33.20 19.06 -14.00
N LYS A 244 34.50 19.09 -14.33
CA LYS A 244 35.53 19.82 -13.57
C LYS A 244 35.40 21.35 -13.61
N ARG A 245 34.65 21.88 -14.57
CA ARG A 245 34.47 23.32 -14.82
C ARG A 245 33.07 23.81 -14.43
N VAL A 246 32.17 22.93 -14.01
CA VAL A 246 30.81 23.33 -13.63
C VAL A 246 30.83 23.91 -12.21
N ASP A 247 30.15 25.05 -12.04
CA ASP A 247 29.97 25.66 -10.72
C ASP A 247 29.12 24.72 -9.84
N PRO A 248 29.62 24.32 -8.66
CA PRO A 248 28.89 23.44 -7.74
C PRO A 248 27.55 24.00 -7.26
N ILE A 249 27.31 25.32 -7.33
CA ILE A 249 26.12 25.97 -6.79
C ILE A 249 24.81 25.39 -7.35
N ASP A 250 24.75 25.08 -8.65
CA ASP A 250 23.52 24.59 -9.30
C ASP A 250 23.31 23.08 -9.10
N GLY A 251 24.39 22.35 -8.77
CA GLY A 251 24.41 20.87 -8.68
C GLY A 251 24.44 20.33 -7.25
N HIS A 252 24.52 21.20 -6.24
CA HIS A 252 24.54 20.82 -4.82
C HIS A 252 23.41 21.46 -4.04
N TRP A 253 23.02 20.80 -2.95
CA TRP A 253 21.96 21.23 -2.04
C TRP A 253 22.26 20.86 -0.60
N LEU A 254 21.54 21.48 0.33
CA LEU A 254 21.59 21.19 1.75
C LEU A 254 20.50 20.20 2.14
N VAL A 255 20.89 19.03 2.63
CA VAL A 255 19.95 17.96 3.01
C VAL A 255 20.34 17.31 4.31
N ARG A 256 19.37 16.79 5.05
CA ARG A 256 19.62 15.85 6.16
C ARG A 256 20.22 14.56 5.62
N ARG A 257 21.07 13.89 6.39
CA ARG A 257 21.72 12.64 6.00
C ARG A 257 20.69 11.55 5.68
N SER A 258 19.67 11.41 6.52
CA SER A 258 18.58 10.44 6.31
C SER A 258 17.82 10.71 5.00
N ALA A 259 17.52 11.97 4.72
CA ALA A 259 16.82 12.39 3.51
C ALA A 259 17.67 12.18 2.25
N ALA A 260 18.99 12.43 2.34
CA ALA A 260 19.92 12.17 1.26
C ALA A 260 20.00 10.67 0.92
N GLU A 261 20.01 9.80 1.93
CA GLU A 261 20.02 8.35 1.75
C GLU A 261 18.72 7.84 1.12
N ALA A 262 17.57 8.26 1.66
CA ALA A 262 16.27 7.93 1.09
C ALA A 262 16.13 8.43 -0.36
N TYR A 263 16.62 9.63 -0.66
CA TYR A 263 16.62 10.18 -2.01
C TYR A 263 17.50 9.32 -2.91
N ARG A 264 18.79 9.13 -2.58
CA ARG A 264 19.74 8.31 -3.36
C ARG A 264 19.23 6.89 -3.64
N ASN A 265 18.51 6.30 -2.69
CA ASN A 265 17.93 4.95 -2.81
C ASN A 265 16.59 4.94 -3.55
N GLY A 266 16.16 6.06 -4.13
CA GLY A 266 14.93 6.20 -4.91
C GLY A 266 13.64 6.21 -4.08
N VAL A 267 13.70 6.16 -2.75
CA VAL A 267 12.53 6.07 -1.85
C VAL A 267 11.71 7.35 -1.87
N VAL A 268 12.39 8.49 -2.00
CA VAL A 268 11.76 9.81 -2.14
C VAL A 268 12.17 10.46 -3.45
N LYS A 269 11.20 11.05 -4.14
CA LYS A 269 11.38 11.85 -5.35
C LYS A 269 10.67 13.20 -5.21
N LEU A 270 11.10 14.18 -5.99
CA LEU A 270 10.54 15.52 -5.97
C LEU A 270 9.93 15.83 -7.34
N HIS A 271 8.62 16.08 -7.35
CA HIS A 271 7.89 16.45 -8.56
C HIS A 271 7.74 17.97 -8.63
N ARG A 272 8.31 18.60 -9.65
CA ARG A 272 8.15 20.04 -9.84
C ARG A 272 6.67 20.38 -10.10
N LEU A 273 6.14 21.33 -9.35
CA LEU A 273 4.79 21.86 -9.57
C LEU A 273 4.84 22.94 -10.64
N GLN A 274 4.28 22.65 -11.82
CA GLN A 274 4.19 23.64 -12.90
C GLN A 274 3.10 24.68 -12.58
N PRO A 275 3.32 25.98 -12.90
CA PRO A 275 4.46 26.55 -13.62
C PRO A 275 5.65 26.96 -12.71
N SER A 276 5.61 26.65 -11.41
CA SER A 276 6.67 27.03 -10.48
C SER A 276 8.00 26.36 -10.84
N MET A 277 9.07 27.14 -10.71
CA MET A 277 10.43 26.69 -10.96
C MET A 277 11.20 26.35 -9.69
N ILE A 278 10.54 26.43 -8.53
CA ILE A 278 11.15 26.22 -7.20
C ILE A 278 10.27 25.39 -6.27
N GLU A 279 8.97 25.24 -6.55
CA GLU A 279 8.08 24.43 -5.72
C GLU A 279 8.04 22.99 -6.22
N TYR A 280 8.21 22.07 -5.29
CA TYR A 280 8.19 20.65 -5.54
C TYR A 280 7.19 19.99 -4.61
N ARG A 281 6.67 18.84 -5.01
CA ARG A 281 5.89 17.94 -4.17
C ARG A 281 6.68 16.68 -3.90
N ILE A 282 6.74 16.27 -2.63
CA ILE A 282 7.33 15.00 -2.23
C ILE A 282 6.48 13.86 -2.79
N GLY A 283 7.13 12.95 -3.53
CA GLY A 283 6.56 11.68 -3.97
C GLY A 283 7.31 10.52 -3.33
N TRP A 284 6.57 9.51 -2.89
CA TRP A 284 7.12 8.29 -2.30
C TRP A 284 7.15 7.17 -3.34
N CYS A 285 8.26 6.43 -3.38
CA CYS A 285 8.41 5.25 -4.23
C CYS A 285 8.54 4.01 -3.35
N LEU A 286 7.39 3.49 -2.92
CA LEU A 286 7.25 2.38 -1.98
C LEU A 286 7.30 1.03 -2.72
N ILE A 287 8.36 0.81 -3.47
CA ILE A 287 8.63 -0.44 -4.19
C ILE A 287 9.55 -1.31 -3.33
N GLY A 288 9.19 -2.59 -3.16
CA GLY A 288 9.77 -3.49 -2.17
C GLY A 288 9.09 -3.38 -0.80
N THR A 289 9.80 -3.68 0.29
CA THR A 289 9.29 -3.62 1.68
C THR A 289 9.57 -2.29 2.38
N VAL A 290 9.60 -1.19 1.63
CA VAL A 290 9.98 0.14 2.17
C VAL A 290 8.74 0.93 2.57
N GLU A 291 8.79 1.52 3.76
CA GLU A 291 7.76 2.43 4.28
C GLU A 291 8.25 3.90 4.27
N PRO A 292 7.35 4.90 4.25
CA PRO A 292 7.73 6.30 4.40
C PRO A 292 8.26 6.56 5.82
N VAL A 293 9.59 6.67 5.98
CA VAL A 293 10.21 6.88 7.31
C VAL A 293 10.64 8.34 7.55
N LEU A 294 10.70 9.19 6.52
CA LEU A 294 11.16 10.58 6.72
C LEU A 294 10.08 11.43 7.37
N ASP A 295 10.47 12.07 8.46
CA ASP A 295 9.70 13.11 9.13
C ASP A 295 9.85 14.44 8.36
N VAL A 296 8.78 14.89 7.70
CA VAL A 296 8.76 16.04 6.78
C VAL A 296 7.90 17.19 7.33
N ASP A 297 8.38 18.42 7.20
CA ASP A 297 7.66 19.65 7.52
C ASP A 297 6.84 20.10 6.30
N GLY A 298 5.71 19.41 6.09
CA GLY A 298 4.85 19.59 4.93
C GLY A 298 5.30 18.79 3.68
N GLN A 299 4.43 18.77 2.67
CA GLN A 299 4.63 17.98 1.45
C GLN A 299 5.28 18.76 0.30
N TYR A 300 5.53 20.06 0.49
CA TYR A 300 5.91 20.97 -0.60
C TYR A 300 7.26 21.67 -0.38
N PRO A 301 8.39 21.01 -0.69
CA PRO A 301 9.70 21.63 -0.57
C PRO A 301 9.89 22.77 -1.55
N LEU A 302 10.55 23.83 -1.09
CA LEU A 302 10.79 25.05 -1.86
C LEU A 302 12.30 25.23 -2.09
N LEU A 303 12.73 24.92 -3.31
CA LEU A 303 14.12 24.90 -3.77
C LEU A 303 14.49 26.23 -4.47
N GLY A 304 14.16 27.34 -3.82
CA GLY A 304 14.51 28.69 -4.24
C GLY A 304 15.60 29.31 -3.37
N ASP A 305 15.97 30.56 -3.67
CA ASP A 305 16.87 31.32 -2.82
C ASP A 305 16.13 31.92 -1.61
N HIS A 306 16.19 31.23 -0.47
CA HIS A 306 15.60 31.67 0.80
C HIS A 306 16.23 32.97 1.32
N SER A 307 17.46 33.29 0.88
CA SER A 307 18.17 34.49 1.30
C SER A 307 17.77 35.75 0.55
N ARG A 308 17.00 35.61 -0.55
CA ARG A 308 16.62 36.70 -1.46
C ARG A 308 17.81 37.54 -1.93
N SER A 309 18.99 36.92 -2.02
CA SER A 309 20.25 37.58 -2.39
C SER A 309 20.62 37.35 -3.86
N GLY A 310 19.73 36.73 -4.64
CA GLY A 310 19.95 36.43 -6.05
C GLY A 310 20.87 35.23 -6.27
N ILE A 311 20.98 34.33 -5.29
CA ILE A 311 21.79 33.11 -5.44
C ILE A 311 21.09 32.18 -6.42
N ARG A 312 21.86 31.60 -7.35
CA ARG A 312 21.33 30.64 -8.32
C ARG A 312 20.73 29.42 -7.62
N LYS A 313 19.56 29.00 -8.10
CA LYS A 313 18.83 27.84 -7.62
C LYS A 313 19.44 26.54 -8.16
N VAL A 314 19.09 25.43 -7.53
CA VAL A 314 19.40 24.09 -8.05
C VAL A 314 18.82 23.95 -9.45
N ASP A 315 19.60 23.37 -10.38
CA ASP A 315 19.10 23.09 -11.72
C ASP A 315 18.01 22.01 -11.66
N ALA A 316 16.82 22.36 -12.12
CA ALA A 316 15.66 21.49 -12.08
C ALA A 316 15.86 20.17 -12.85
N ARG A 317 16.81 20.09 -13.78
CA ARG A 317 17.14 18.86 -14.52
C ARG A 317 17.75 17.79 -13.63
N PHE A 318 18.53 18.13 -12.60
CA PHE A 318 19.04 17.13 -11.66
C PHE A 318 17.89 16.46 -10.91
N ILE A 319 17.00 17.28 -10.37
CA ILE A 319 15.83 16.81 -9.61
C ILE A 319 14.88 16.02 -10.52
N GLY A 320 14.65 16.54 -11.73
CA GLY A 320 13.81 15.90 -12.74
C GLY A 320 14.37 14.57 -13.25
N THR A 321 15.69 14.42 -13.34
CA THR A 321 16.35 13.16 -13.70
C THR A 321 16.19 12.13 -12.59
N HIS A 322 16.50 12.51 -11.35
CA HIS A 322 16.34 11.60 -10.22
C HIS A 322 14.87 11.15 -10.07
N ALA A 323 13.92 12.07 -10.16
CA ALA A 323 12.51 11.76 -10.00
C ALA A 323 12.00 10.74 -11.04
N ARG A 324 12.56 10.75 -12.26
CA ARG A 324 12.26 9.79 -13.32
C ARG A 324 12.94 8.44 -13.10
N LEU A 325 14.17 8.44 -12.58
CA LEU A 325 14.93 7.20 -12.34
C LEU A 325 14.54 6.50 -11.02
N ALA A 326 13.93 7.20 -10.06
CA ALA A 326 13.63 6.71 -8.72
C ALA A 326 12.96 5.32 -8.70
N SER A 327 11.92 5.09 -9.52
CA SER A 327 11.26 3.78 -9.59
C SER A 327 12.20 2.69 -10.10
N SER A 328 13.02 2.98 -11.11
CA SER A 328 13.98 2.01 -11.62
C SER A 328 15.13 1.75 -10.64
N ILE A 329 15.56 2.76 -9.87
CA ILE A 329 16.52 2.58 -8.76
C ILE A 329 15.95 1.60 -7.73
N ARG A 330 14.66 1.73 -7.37
CA ARG A 330 14.00 0.79 -6.46
C ARG A 330 13.94 -0.64 -7.02
N TRP A 331 13.58 -0.82 -8.29
CA TRP A 331 13.53 -2.15 -8.90
C TRP A 331 14.91 -2.82 -8.98
N LEU A 332 15.98 -2.05 -9.21
CA LEU A 332 17.34 -2.58 -9.14
C LEU A 332 17.72 -3.04 -7.73
N GLU A 333 17.29 -2.30 -6.70
CA GLU A 333 17.50 -2.69 -5.31
C GLU A 333 16.70 -3.94 -4.94
N VAL A 334 15.44 -4.04 -5.38
CA VAL A 334 14.62 -5.26 -5.22
C VAL A 334 15.31 -6.46 -5.88
N ARG A 335 15.76 -6.31 -7.13
CA ARG A 335 16.49 -7.35 -7.87
C ARG A 335 17.74 -7.81 -7.11
N LYS A 336 18.51 -6.86 -6.57
CA LYS A 336 19.71 -7.15 -5.78
C LYS A 336 19.36 -7.95 -4.53
N GLN A 337 18.35 -7.53 -3.77
CA GLN A 337 17.94 -8.22 -2.55
C GLN A 337 17.37 -9.62 -2.81
N ILE A 338 16.62 -9.81 -3.90
CA ILE A 338 16.17 -11.13 -4.34
C ILE A 338 17.38 -12.03 -4.64
N ALA A 339 18.34 -11.55 -5.44
CA ALA A 339 19.54 -12.31 -5.76
C ALA A 339 20.38 -12.62 -4.51
N GLU A 340 20.49 -11.69 -3.57
CA GLU A 340 21.14 -11.93 -2.27
C GLU A 340 20.42 -13.01 -1.46
N ASN A 341 19.08 -13.04 -1.44
CA ASN A 341 18.33 -14.08 -0.75
C ASN A 341 18.53 -15.47 -1.38
N GLU A 342 18.56 -15.54 -2.72
CA GLU A 342 18.73 -16.79 -3.47
C GLU A 342 20.18 -17.33 -3.42
N THR A 343 21.17 -16.47 -3.22
CA THR A 343 22.59 -16.86 -3.16
C THR A 343 23.14 -16.97 -1.74
N ALA A 344 22.52 -16.30 -0.77
CA ALA A 344 22.91 -16.40 0.63
C ALA A 344 22.57 -17.80 1.15
N ILE A 345 23.56 -18.69 1.10
CA ILE A 345 23.57 -19.88 1.94
C ILE A 345 23.64 -19.36 3.38
N ALA A 346 22.55 -19.53 4.13
CA ALA A 346 22.59 -19.33 5.56
C ALA A 346 23.77 -20.15 6.09
N GLN A 347 24.83 -19.49 6.58
CA GLN A 347 25.95 -20.17 7.22
C GLN A 347 25.31 -21.11 8.26
N ALA A 348 25.55 -22.41 8.10
CA ALA A 348 25.09 -23.44 9.01
C ALA A 348 25.65 -23.12 10.40
N GLY A 349 24.88 -22.34 11.15
CA GLY A 349 25.32 -21.62 12.32
C GLY A 349 24.08 -21.23 13.10
N ILE A 350 23.59 -22.24 13.84
CA ILE A 350 22.55 -22.17 14.88
C ILE A 350 21.10 -22.38 14.38
N GLN A 351 20.79 -23.68 14.26
CA GLN A 351 19.52 -24.33 14.62
C GLN A 351 18.20 -23.81 14.01
N SER A 352 17.64 -24.60 13.08
CA SER A 352 16.21 -24.88 13.14
C SER A 352 15.93 -25.62 14.45
N SER A 353 15.53 -24.88 15.47
CA SER A 353 15.01 -25.50 16.69
C SER A 353 13.61 -26.04 16.42
N ALA A 354 13.53 -27.15 15.69
CA ALA A 354 12.60 -28.21 16.08
C ALA A 354 13.14 -28.85 17.37
N SER A 355 13.37 -28.05 18.40
CA SER A 355 13.64 -28.56 19.73
C SER A 355 12.34 -29.18 20.20
N ARG A 356 12.34 -30.50 20.43
CA ARG A 356 11.37 -31.10 21.35
C ARG A 356 11.26 -30.18 22.56
N PRO A 357 10.07 -29.71 22.96
CA PRO A 357 9.96 -28.75 24.04
C PRO A 357 10.66 -29.34 25.26
N GLY A 358 11.80 -28.74 25.65
CA GLY A 358 12.50 -29.13 26.86
C GLY A 358 11.56 -29.00 28.06
N LEU A 359 11.86 -29.68 29.17
CA LEU A 359 11.04 -29.66 30.38
C LEU A 359 10.61 -28.23 30.79
N LEU A 360 11.51 -27.25 30.67
CA LEU A 360 11.24 -25.84 30.95
C LEU A 360 10.20 -25.21 30.00
N SER A 361 10.21 -25.56 28.71
CA SER A 361 9.22 -25.12 27.73
C SER A 361 7.86 -25.74 28.02
N ALA A 362 7.81 -27.03 28.35
CA ALA A 362 6.57 -27.71 28.75
C ALA A 362 5.97 -27.11 30.03
N VAL A 363 6.80 -26.81 31.02
CA VAL A 363 6.40 -26.14 32.27
C VAL A 363 5.90 -24.71 31.99
N PHE A 364 6.58 -23.94 31.15
CA PHE A 364 6.12 -22.60 30.75
C PHE A 364 4.79 -22.63 29.99
N GLN A 365 4.59 -23.61 29.09
CA GLN A 365 3.31 -23.82 28.41
C GLN A 365 2.20 -24.19 29.41
N MET A 366 2.49 -25.05 30.40
CA MET A 366 1.54 -25.40 31.45
C MET A 366 1.13 -24.18 32.28
N PHE A 367 2.09 -23.38 32.74
CA PHE A 367 1.79 -22.13 33.46
C PHE A 367 1.01 -21.14 32.59
N ARG A 368 1.34 -21.03 31.30
CA ARG A 368 0.58 -20.21 30.35
C ARG A 368 -0.86 -20.67 30.23
N THR A 369 -1.11 -21.98 30.13
CA THR A 369 -2.46 -22.55 30.08
C THR A 369 -3.22 -22.33 31.38
N ILE A 370 -2.58 -22.52 32.53
CA ILE A 370 -3.19 -22.28 33.85
C ILE A 370 -3.55 -20.80 34.00
N PHE A 371 -2.62 -19.90 33.68
CA PHE A 371 -2.83 -18.47 33.70
C PHE A 371 -4.00 -18.08 32.80
N TRP A 372 -4.05 -18.58 31.56
CA TRP A 372 -5.15 -18.27 30.64
C TRP A 372 -6.48 -18.80 31.15
N ARG A 373 -6.53 -20.01 31.70
CA ARG A 373 -7.76 -20.55 32.31
C ARG A 373 -8.22 -19.69 33.49
N ALA A 374 -7.31 -19.29 34.36
CA ALA A 374 -7.61 -18.38 35.47
C ALA A 374 -8.09 -17.00 34.96
N TRP A 375 -7.46 -16.48 33.90
CA TRP A 375 -7.84 -15.22 33.28
C TRP A 375 -9.26 -15.29 32.70
N LEU A 376 -9.63 -16.36 32.01
CA LEU A 376 -10.97 -16.51 31.41
C LEU A 376 -12.09 -16.64 32.47
N ILE A 377 -11.77 -17.06 33.70
CA ILE A 377 -12.70 -17.05 34.84
C ILE A 377 -12.93 -15.62 35.38
N THR A 378 -11.98 -14.70 35.13
CA THR A 378 -12.09 -13.31 35.59
C THR A 378 -13.34 -12.64 34.98
N PRO A 379 -14.09 -11.83 35.76
CA PRO A 379 -15.28 -11.15 35.27
C PRO A 379 -15.04 -10.36 33.97
N GLN A 380 -16.01 -10.45 33.05
CA GLN A 380 -15.92 -9.86 31.71
C GLN A 380 -15.59 -8.36 31.71
N PHE A 381 -16.12 -7.59 32.66
CA PHE A 381 -15.86 -6.15 32.75
C PHE A 381 -14.39 -5.84 33.06
N ILE A 382 -13.70 -6.71 33.82
CA ILE A 382 -12.26 -6.58 34.12
C ILE A 382 -11.43 -6.92 32.89
N ARG A 383 -11.75 -8.05 32.24
CA ARG A 383 -11.08 -8.47 31.00
C ARG A 383 -11.20 -7.41 29.91
N LEU A 384 -12.41 -6.90 29.70
CA LEU A 384 -12.68 -5.85 28.72
C LEU A 384 -11.92 -4.55 29.03
N SER A 385 -11.93 -4.11 30.29
CA SER A 385 -11.17 -2.92 30.71
C SER A 385 -9.68 -3.09 30.44
N THR A 386 -9.16 -4.30 30.69
CA THR A 386 -7.75 -4.65 30.41
C THR A 386 -7.44 -4.59 28.93
N TYR A 387 -8.30 -5.16 28.07
CA TYR A 387 -8.10 -5.13 26.61
C TYR A 387 -8.15 -3.70 26.06
N LYS A 388 -9.03 -2.84 26.57
CA LYS A 388 -9.08 -1.41 26.21
C LYS A 388 -7.80 -0.66 26.62
N VAL A 389 -7.25 -0.95 27.80
CA VAL A 389 -5.95 -0.39 28.24
C VAL A 389 -4.82 -0.88 27.34
N LEU A 390 -4.74 -2.19 27.08
CA LEU A 390 -3.75 -2.77 26.18
C LEU A 390 -3.85 -2.20 24.77
N ARG A 391 -5.07 -1.94 24.27
CA ARG A 391 -5.29 -1.29 22.97
C ARG A 391 -4.68 0.10 22.92
N LYS A 392 -4.85 0.90 23.97
CA LYS A 392 -4.23 2.24 24.08
C LYS A 392 -2.70 2.14 24.13
N ILE A 393 -2.16 1.18 24.89
CA ILE A 393 -0.71 0.93 24.93
C ILE A 393 -0.20 0.51 23.55
N GLY A 394 -0.87 -0.44 22.90
CA GLY A 394 -0.54 -0.93 21.57
C GLY A 394 -0.55 0.18 20.51
N HIS A 395 -1.55 1.07 20.55
CA HIS A 395 -1.59 2.23 19.66
C HIS A 395 -0.39 3.15 19.83
N ASN A 396 0.07 3.37 21.06
CA ASN A 396 1.25 4.19 21.32
C ASN A 396 2.56 3.50 20.91
N LEU A 397 2.63 2.17 21.00
CA LEU A 397 3.83 1.39 20.65
C LEU A 397 3.96 1.12 19.16
N TYR A 398 2.83 0.88 18.48
CA TYR A 398 2.80 0.33 17.12
C TYR A 398 2.03 1.21 16.13
N GLY A 399 1.36 2.27 16.58
CA GLY A 399 0.49 3.09 15.74
C GLY A 399 -0.88 2.45 15.47
N GLY A 400 -1.57 2.98 14.45
CA GLY A 400 -2.82 2.40 13.95
C GLY A 400 -2.56 1.25 12.97
N THR A 401 -3.51 0.31 12.88
CA THR A 401 -3.55 -0.67 11.79
C THR A 401 -4.30 -0.11 10.58
N SER A 402 -4.30 -0.83 9.45
CA SER A 402 -5.07 -0.47 8.25
C SER A 402 -6.58 -0.38 8.49
N SER A 403 -7.10 -1.10 9.51
CA SER A 403 -8.48 -1.00 9.99
C SER A 403 -8.52 -0.33 11.37
N LEU A 404 -9.53 0.53 11.58
CA LEU A 404 -9.81 1.12 12.89
C LEU A 404 -10.42 0.11 13.88
N ALA A 405 -10.96 -1.00 13.37
CA ALA A 405 -11.53 -2.08 14.18
C ALA A 405 -10.44 -2.99 14.76
N VAL A 406 -9.30 -3.10 14.09
CA VAL A 406 -8.19 -3.96 14.50
C VAL A 406 -7.17 -3.16 15.32
N SER A 407 -6.48 -3.81 16.24
CA SER A 407 -5.38 -3.18 16.99
C SER A 407 -4.35 -4.23 17.39
N ARG A 408 -3.08 -3.95 17.06
CA ARG A 408 -1.95 -4.73 17.58
C ARG A 408 -1.78 -4.39 19.06
N LEU A 409 -1.76 -5.41 19.90
CA LEU A 409 -1.53 -5.32 21.33
C LEU A 409 -0.10 -5.78 21.68
N PRO A 410 0.41 -5.42 22.88
CA PRO A 410 1.62 -6.03 23.42
C PRO A 410 1.55 -7.56 23.44
N PHE A 411 2.71 -8.21 23.54
CA PHE A 411 2.85 -9.67 23.63
C PHE A 411 2.43 -10.45 22.37
N GLY A 412 2.42 -9.78 21.21
CA GLY A 412 2.05 -10.41 19.94
C GLY A 412 0.58 -10.80 19.91
N LEU A 413 -0.28 -9.98 20.50
CA LEU A 413 -1.74 -10.18 20.52
C LEU A 413 -2.42 -9.22 19.56
N TYR A 414 -3.60 -9.60 19.07
CA TYR A 414 -4.45 -8.74 18.25
C TYR A 414 -5.84 -8.67 18.85
N LEU A 415 -6.43 -7.49 18.79
CA LEU A 415 -7.79 -7.24 19.24
C LEU A 415 -8.60 -6.68 18.07
N LYS A 416 -9.66 -7.38 17.70
CA LYS A 416 -10.70 -6.85 16.81
C LYS A 416 -11.85 -6.34 17.65
N ALA A 417 -12.30 -5.11 17.41
CA ALA A 417 -13.45 -4.50 18.03
C ALA A 417 -14.47 -4.19 16.93
N THR A 418 -15.51 -5.00 16.85
CA THR A 418 -16.52 -4.93 15.79
C THR A 418 -17.92 -5.04 16.38
N ASN A 419 -18.89 -4.42 15.73
CA ASN A 419 -20.31 -4.56 16.05
C ASN A 419 -20.90 -5.87 15.50
N GLU A 420 -20.32 -6.43 14.43
CA GLU A 420 -20.84 -7.60 13.71
C GLU A 420 -19.70 -8.56 13.30
N GLY A 421 -20.01 -9.81 12.97
CA GLY A 421 -19.02 -10.77 12.43
C GLY A 421 -18.09 -11.46 13.45
N ALA A 422 -17.86 -10.92 14.66
CA ALA A 422 -16.91 -11.50 15.63
C ALA A 422 -17.21 -12.95 16.03
N PHE A 423 -18.50 -13.34 16.11
CA PHE A 423 -18.89 -14.72 16.39
C PHE A 423 -18.62 -15.64 15.20
N ASN A 424 -18.83 -15.15 13.97
CA ASN A 424 -18.54 -15.87 12.75
C ASN A 424 -17.03 -16.06 12.59
N ASP A 425 -16.24 -14.99 12.80
CA ASP A 425 -14.76 -15.02 12.76
C ASP A 425 -14.22 -16.05 13.77
N ARG A 426 -14.71 -16.03 15.01
CA ARG A 426 -14.33 -17.04 16.02
C ARG A 426 -14.61 -18.47 15.55
N ASN A 427 -15.82 -18.73 15.07
CA ASN A 427 -16.22 -20.08 14.69
C ASN A 427 -15.49 -20.56 13.42
N ALA A 428 -15.24 -19.65 12.47
CA ALA A 428 -14.39 -19.90 11.31
C ALA A 428 -12.98 -20.32 11.72
N LEU A 429 -12.34 -19.55 12.61
CA LEU A 429 -11.02 -19.87 13.15
C LEU A 429 -11.01 -21.23 13.87
N ASP A 430 -12.04 -21.54 14.67
CA ASP A 430 -12.17 -22.82 15.36
C ASP A 430 -12.30 -24.01 14.38
N LEU A 431 -13.06 -23.85 13.28
CA LEU A 431 -13.20 -24.87 12.23
C LEU A 431 -11.88 -25.08 11.47
N VAL A 432 -11.25 -24.00 11.02
CA VAL A 432 -9.97 -24.09 10.28
C VAL A 432 -8.89 -24.71 11.16
N HIS A 433 -8.83 -24.32 12.44
CA HIS A 433 -7.86 -24.89 13.38
C HIS A 433 -8.09 -26.38 13.66
N ARG A 434 -9.35 -26.84 13.61
CA ARG A 434 -9.71 -28.24 13.88
C ARG A 434 -9.39 -29.16 12.70
N TYR A 435 -9.66 -28.71 11.48
CA TYR A 435 -9.69 -29.57 10.30
C TYR A 435 -8.51 -29.39 9.36
N THR A 436 -7.68 -28.36 9.54
CA THR A 436 -6.61 -28.03 8.60
C THR A 436 -5.28 -27.77 9.31
N SER A 437 -4.22 -27.72 8.51
CA SER A 437 -2.89 -27.25 8.92
C SER A 437 -2.65 -25.77 8.58
N VAL A 438 -3.67 -25.07 8.08
CA VAL A 438 -3.55 -23.66 7.66
C VAL A 438 -3.15 -22.80 8.86
N PRO A 439 -2.11 -21.96 8.73
CA PRO A 439 -1.72 -21.05 9.80
C PRO A 439 -2.77 -19.95 9.97
N VAL A 440 -3.55 -20.01 11.04
CA VAL A 440 -4.57 -19.01 11.39
C VAL A 440 -4.39 -18.50 12.82
N PRO A 441 -4.87 -17.29 13.16
CA PRO A 441 -4.87 -16.79 14.53
C PRO A 441 -5.59 -17.75 15.47
N ARG A 442 -5.04 -17.97 16.66
CA ARG A 442 -5.74 -18.71 17.71
C ARG A 442 -6.64 -17.75 18.49
N VAL A 443 -7.91 -18.11 18.61
CA VAL A 443 -8.86 -17.38 19.47
C VAL A 443 -8.47 -17.59 20.93
N LEU A 444 -8.28 -16.49 21.65
CA LEU A 444 -7.96 -16.50 23.08
C LEU A 444 -9.15 -16.11 23.93
N ASP A 445 -9.94 -15.15 23.47
CA ASP A 445 -11.10 -14.66 24.22
C ASP A 445 -12.11 -13.94 23.30
N LEU A 446 -13.37 -13.92 23.74
CA LEU A 446 -14.45 -13.16 23.12
C LEU A 446 -15.27 -12.49 24.22
N VAL A 447 -15.28 -11.15 24.23
CA VAL A 447 -16.04 -10.35 25.20
C VAL A 447 -16.84 -9.27 24.50
N ALA A 448 -18.02 -8.94 25.01
CA ALA A 448 -18.85 -7.88 24.45
C ALA A 448 -19.13 -6.77 25.49
N ASP A 449 -19.46 -5.58 25.00
CA ASP A 449 -20.19 -4.57 25.76
C ASP A 449 -21.45 -4.14 24.99
N SER A 450 -22.10 -3.07 25.44
CA SER A 450 -23.32 -2.58 24.80
C SER A 450 -23.11 -2.02 23.40
N ARG A 451 -21.86 -1.88 22.93
CA ARG A 451 -21.53 -1.25 21.64
C ARG A 451 -20.77 -2.19 20.70
N ASN A 452 -19.85 -2.99 21.23
CA ASN A 452 -18.97 -3.83 20.40
C ASN A 452 -18.73 -5.20 21.01
N THR A 453 -18.43 -6.15 20.13
CA THR A 453 -17.80 -7.42 20.44
C THR A 453 -16.28 -7.31 20.19
N TYR A 454 -15.51 -7.85 21.12
CA TYR A 454 -14.06 -7.82 21.14
C TYR A 454 -13.51 -9.24 21.03
N LEU A 455 -12.91 -9.55 19.89
CA LEU A 455 -12.24 -10.82 19.64
C LEU A 455 -10.74 -10.64 19.88
N LEU A 456 -10.22 -11.35 20.88
CA LEU A 456 -8.79 -11.39 21.18
C LEU A 456 -8.16 -12.63 20.54
N THR A 457 -7.12 -12.43 19.75
CA THR A 457 -6.40 -13.51 19.08
C THR A 457 -4.89 -13.40 19.28
N THR A 458 -4.17 -14.50 19.00
CA THR A 458 -2.72 -14.46 18.80
C THR A 458 -2.40 -13.75 17.49
N GLY A 459 -1.36 -12.92 17.49
CA GLY A 459 -0.75 -12.43 16.25
C GLY A 459 0.01 -13.54 15.53
N LEU A 460 0.04 -13.42 14.21
CA LEU A 460 0.88 -14.23 13.34
C LEU A 460 2.12 -13.44 12.93
N HIS A 461 3.18 -14.14 12.56
CA HIS A 461 4.41 -13.53 12.04
C HIS A 461 4.26 -13.16 10.56
N GLY A 462 5.17 -12.32 10.07
CA GLY A 462 5.19 -11.88 8.69
C GLY A 462 4.42 -10.58 8.41
N ASP A 463 4.48 -10.15 7.16
CA ASP A 463 3.79 -8.99 6.62
C ASP A 463 2.70 -9.43 5.64
N PRO A 464 1.62 -8.66 5.48
CA PRO A 464 0.67 -8.84 4.39
C PRO A 464 1.39 -8.94 3.05
N LEU A 465 1.01 -9.93 2.25
CA LEU A 465 1.58 -10.17 0.93
C LEU A 465 1.50 -8.91 0.08
N SER A 466 0.41 -8.14 0.15
CA SER A 466 0.28 -6.85 -0.54
C SER A 466 1.42 -5.84 -0.26
N ARG A 467 2.12 -5.95 0.87
CA ARG A 467 3.28 -5.11 1.24
C ARG A 467 4.62 -5.75 0.90
N ALA A 468 4.68 -7.06 0.75
CA ALA A 468 5.90 -7.81 0.46
C ALA A 468 6.00 -8.26 -1.01
N MET A 469 4.92 -8.17 -1.78
CA MET A 469 4.73 -8.79 -3.10
C MET A 469 5.86 -8.50 -4.12
N ASP A 470 6.46 -7.32 -4.04
CA ASP A 470 7.59 -6.91 -4.88
C ASP A 470 8.88 -7.69 -4.57
N MET A 471 9.05 -8.17 -3.33
CA MET A 471 10.25 -8.85 -2.84
C MET A 471 10.28 -10.35 -3.12
N LEU A 472 9.17 -10.92 -3.60
CA LEU A 472 9.06 -12.34 -3.88
C LEU A 472 9.62 -12.63 -5.27
N SER A 473 10.62 -13.50 -5.33
CA SER A 473 11.19 -14.00 -6.58
C SER A 473 10.18 -14.86 -7.36
N ASP A 474 10.52 -15.28 -8.58
CA ASP A 474 9.64 -16.17 -9.35
C ASP A 474 9.49 -17.54 -8.68
N ARG A 475 10.56 -18.00 -8.02
CA ARG A 475 10.51 -19.20 -7.17
C ARG A 475 9.61 -19.00 -5.95
N ASP A 476 9.73 -17.87 -5.25
CA ASP A 476 8.84 -17.56 -4.11
C ASP A 476 7.36 -17.51 -4.56
N CYS A 477 7.10 -16.94 -5.73
CA CYS A 477 5.74 -16.85 -6.29
C CYS A 477 5.16 -18.24 -6.61
N GLN A 478 5.96 -19.14 -7.21
CA GLN A 478 5.51 -20.51 -7.46
C GLN A 478 5.28 -21.28 -6.15
N GLU A 479 6.23 -21.20 -5.21
CA GLU A 479 6.11 -21.84 -3.90
C GLU A 479 4.90 -21.29 -3.11
N PHE A 480 4.54 -20.02 -3.30
CA PHE A 480 3.31 -19.43 -2.79
C PHE A 480 2.06 -20.07 -3.42
N VAL A 481 2.03 -20.21 -4.75
CA VAL A 481 0.90 -20.85 -5.46
C VAL A 481 0.70 -22.27 -4.94
N ASP A 482 1.78 -23.06 -4.86
CA ASP A 482 1.73 -24.44 -4.39
C ASP A 482 1.22 -24.54 -2.94
N GLN A 483 1.71 -23.67 -2.05
CA GLN A 483 1.25 -23.59 -0.66
C GLN A 483 -0.24 -23.24 -0.56
N MET A 484 -0.67 -22.24 -1.31
CA MET A 484 -2.07 -21.82 -1.31
C MET A 484 -2.98 -22.90 -1.90
N GLN A 485 -2.59 -23.60 -2.96
CA GLN A 485 -3.34 -24.76 -3.48
C GLN A 485 -3.49 -25.84 -2.40
N SER A 486 -2.44 -26.13 -1.64
CA SER A 486 -2.51 -27.06 -0.51
C SER A 486 -3.48 -26.59 0.58
N PHE A 487 -3.44 -25.30 0.95
CA PHE A 487 -4.34 -24.72 1.94
C PHE A 487 -5.80 -24.70 1.48
N ILE A 488 -6.08 -24.27 0.26
CA ILE A 488 -7.43 -24.27 -0.31
C ILE A 488 -8.01 -25.68 -0.36
N SER A 489 -7.21 -26.68 -0.74
CA SER A 489 -7.63 -28.08 -0.73
C SER A 489 -8.12 -28.52 0.66
N GLN A 490 -7.41 -28.13 1.72
CA GLN A 490 -7.78 -28.45 3.11
C GLN A 490 -9.00 -27.66 3.58
N ILE A 491 -9.06 -26.36 3.25
CA ILE A 491 -10.16 -25.47 3.60
C ILE A 491 -11.47 -25.99 2.99
N ARG A 492 -11.47 -26.38 1.72
CA ARG A 492 -12.66 -26.92 1.04
C ARG A 492 -13.09 -28.29 1.56
N ALA A 493 -12.19 -29.04 2.20
CA ALA A 493 -12.48 -30.32 2.82
C ALA A 493 -13.11 -30.20 4.22
N ILE A 494 -13.24 -28.98 4.77
CA ILE A 494 -13.95 -28.75 6.03
C ILE A 494 -15.41 -29.22 5.89
N PRO A 495 -15.89 -30.11 6.77
CA PRO A 495 -17.24 -30.67 6.65
C PRO A 495 -18.31 -29.58 6.84
N PRO A 496 -19.43 -29.65 6.11
CA PRO A 496 -20.54 -28.71 6.27
C PRO A 496 -21.17 -28.82 7.65
N VAL A 497 -21.56 -27.66 8.20
CA VAL A 497 -22.24 -27.54 9.51
C VAL A 497 -23.77 -27.66 9.40
N VAL A 498 -24.28 -27.67 8.17
CA VAL A 498 -25.70 -27.69 7.79
C VAL A 498 -25.94 -28.70 6.66
N PRO A 499 -27.20 -28.98 6.23
CA PRO A 499 -27.46 -29.88 5.11
C PRO A 499 -26.66 -29.53 3.84
N LYS A 500 -26.36 -30.57 3.07
CA LYS A 500 -25.58 -30.46 1.83
C LYS A 500 -26.28 -29.48 0.88
N ASN A 501 -25.53 -28.49 0.37
CA ASN A 501 -25.92 -27.43 -0.59
C ASN A 501 -26.45 -26.10 -0.01
N GLN A 502 -26.60 -25.96 1.31
CA GLN A 502 -27.04 -24.68 1.89
C GLN A 502 -25.90 -23.65 1.88
N ILE A 503 -26.16 -22.43 1.41
CA ILE A 503 -25.21 -21.30 1.48
C ILE A 503 -25.47 -20.49 2.73
N CYS A 504 -24.47 -20.40 3.60
CA CYS A 504 -24.62 -19.82 4.93
C CYS A 504 -23.26 -19.41 5.52
N ASN A 505 -23.27 -18.63 6.59
CA ASN A 505 -22.07 -18.36 7.37
C ASN A 505 -21.61 -19.61 8.15
N THR A 506 -20.51 -19.51 8.89
CA THR A 506 -19.94 -20.67 9.60
C THR A 506 -20.84 -21.24 10.71
N LEU A 507 -21.86 -20.49 11.14
CA LEU A 507 -22.83 -20.87 12.17
C LEU A 507 -24.15 -21.41 11.56
N GLY A 508 -24.25 -21.56 10.23
CA GLY A 508 -25.49 -21.94 9.56
C GLY A 508 -26.50 -20.80 9.44
N GLN A 509 -26.08 -19.55 9.64
CA GLN A 509 -26.93 -18.35 9.61
C GLN A 509 -26.68 -17.53 8.33
N ALA A 510 -27.30 -16.35 8.26
CA ALA A 510 -27.10 -15.40 7.16
C ALA A 510 -25.61 -15.07 6.93
N CYS A 511 -25.23 -15.05 5.66
CA CYS A 511 -23.94 -14.58 5.18
C CYS A 511 -23.83 -13.06 5.29
N SER A 512 -22.61 -12.55 5.42
CA SER A 512 -22.30 -11.12 5.36
C SER A 512 -21.10 -10.97 4.43
N ASP A 513 -21.29 -10.29 3.30
CA ASP A 513 -20.23 -10.02 2.35
C ASP A 513 -20.39 -8.58 1.85
N PRO A 514 -19.39 -7.68 2.04
CA PRO A 514 -19.46 -6.28 1.60
C PRO A 514 -19.80 -6.07 0.12
N ARG A 515 -19.56 -7.07 -0.74
CA ARG A 515 -19.91 -7.05 -2.17
C ARG A 515 -21.40 -7.22 -2.43
N ILE A 516 -22.13 -7.80 -1.48
CA ILE A 516 -23.57 -8.08 -1.61
C ILE A 516 -24.31 -7.15 -0.64
N ARG A 517 -25.04 -6.17 -1.19
CA ARG A 517 -25.85 -5.20 -0.41
C ARG A 517 -25.09 -4.56 0.76
N ASP A 518 -23.86 -4.08 0.50
CA ASP A 518 -23.00 -3.38 1.46
C ASP A 518 -22.67 -4.18 2.75
N GLY A 519 -22.72 -5.52 2.68
CA GLY A 519 -22.40 -6.38 3.83
C GLY A 519 -23.57 -6.60 4.78
N ASN A 520 -24.79 -6.18 4.42
CA ASN A 520 -25.96 -6.51 5.22
C ASN A 520 -26.18 -8.04 5.25
N PRO A 521 -26.53 -8.63 6.41
CA PRO A 521 -26.79 -10.06 6.51
C PRO A 521 -27.85 -10.56 5.52
N LEU A 522 -27.53 -11.63 4.78
CA LEU A 522 -28.38 -12.22 3.74
C LEU A 522 -28.41 -13.76 3.81
N GLY A 523 -29.58 -14.35 3.60
CA GLY A 523 -29.79 -15.79 3.72
C GLY A 523 -30.09 -16.24 5.17
N PRO A 524 -29.77 -17.50 5.54
CA PRO A 524 -29.10 -18.52 4.74
C PRO A 524 -29.95 -18.92 3.52
N PHE A 525 -29.31 -19.42 2.47
CA PHE A 525 -29.97 -19.81 1.23
C PHE A 525 -30.01 -21.33 1.11
N GLU A 526 -31.13 -21.87 0.67
CA GLU A 526 -31.33 -23.32 0.53
C GLU A 526 -30.36 -23.93 -0.49
N ASP A 527 -30.02 -23.18 -1.55
CA ASP A 527 -29.18 -23.63 -2.64
C ASP A 527 -28.50 -22.44 -3.38
N GLU A 528 -27.65 -22.77 -4.36
CA GLU A 528 -27.00 -21.76 -5.21
C GLU A 528 -28.01 -20.94 -6.03
N ALA A 529 -29.13 -21.54 -6.45
CA ALA A 529 -30.12 -20.86 -7.28
C ALA A 529 -30.79 -19.71 -6.53
N SER A 530 -31.18 -19.93 -5.28
CA SER A 530 -31.75 -18.92 -4.38
C SER A 530 -30.72 -17.86 -3.99
N PHE A 531 -29.46 -18.22 -3.75
CA PHE A 531 -28.38 -17.25 -3.52
C PHE A 531 -28.15 -16.33 -4.72
N SER A 532 -28.14 -16.91 -5.93
CA SER A 532 -27.83 -16.18 -7.16
C SER A 532 -28.86 -15.11 -7.52
N GLN A 533 -30.09 -15.22 -7.03
CA GLN A 533 -31.12 -14.17 -7.19
C GLN A 533 -30.72 -12.83 -6.54
N TYR A 534 -29.77 -12.86 -5.60
CA TYR A 534 -29.24 -11.67 -4.93
C TYR A 534 -27.98 -11.12 -5.61
N LEU A 535 -27.55 -11.75 -6.70
CA LEU A 535 -26.40 -11.34 -7.50
C LEU A 535 -26.88 -10.80 -8.85
N ARG A 536 -26.06 -9.98 -9.50
CA ARG A 536 -26.34 -9.54 -10.87
C ARG A 536 -26.24 -10.69 -11.85
N HIS A 537 -27.05 -10.61 -12.90
CA HIS A 537 -27.17 -11.66 -13.91
C HIS A 537 -27.55 -13.01 -13.25
N PRO A 538 -28.65 -13.06 -12.49
CA PRO A 538 -29.01 -14.22 -11.68
C PRO A 538 -29.26 -15.49 -12.51
N ASP A 539 -29.65 -15.33 -13.77
CA ASP A 539 -29.97 -16.42 -14.71
C ASP A 539 -28.77 -16.85 -15.57
N ASP A 540 -27.59 -16.25 -15.39
CA ASP A 540 -26.39 -16.64 -16.14
C ASP A 540 -25.96 -18.08 -15.78
N PRO A 541 -25.64 -18.94 -16.76
CA PRO A 541 -25.19 -20.31 -16.52
C PRO A 541 -23.97 -20.41 -15.59
N ALA A 542 -23.11 -19.40 -15.53
CA ALA A 542 -21.95 -19.35 -14.63
C ALA A 542 -22.33 -19.12 -13.15
N ARG A 543 -23.62 -19.02 -12.81
CA ARG A 543 -24.10 -18.95 -11.41
C ARG A 543 -24.81 -20.22 -10.95
N ARG A 544 -24.57 -21.36 -11.59
CA ARG A 544 -25.26 -22.62 -11.29
C ARG A 544 -24.32 -23.81 -11.42
N GLY A 545 -24.62 -24.86 -10.66
CA GLY A 545 -24.00 -26.18 -10.80
C GLY A 545 -22.72 -26.33 -9.99
N HIS A 546 -22.44 -25.42 -9.07
CA HIS A 546 -21.24 -25.44 -8.26
C HIS A 546 -21.43 -26.26 -6.98
N GLN A 547 -20.33 -26.82 -6.49
CA GLN A 547 -20.30 -27.39 -5.15
C GLN A 547 -20.30 -26.28 -4.11
N ILE A 548 -21.03 -26.48 -3.02
CA ILE A 548 -20.99 -25.59 -1.86
C ILE A 548 -19.93 -26.11 -0.89
N VAL A 549 -18.89 -25.29 -0.67
CA VAL A 549 -17.70 -25.63 0.11
C VAL A 549 -17.42 -24.54 1.14
N PHE A 550 -16.65 -24.87 2.18
CA PHE A 550 -16.17 -23.85 3.10
C PHE A 550 -15.17 -22.92 2.37
N THR A 551 -15.37 -21.61 2.50
CA THR A 551 -14.57 -20.57 1.84
C THR A 551 -14.17 -19.50 2.85
N HIS A 552 -13.08 -18.79 2.55
CA HIS A 552 -12.67 -17.64 3.34
C HIS A 552 -13.60 -16.44 3.10
N ALA A 553 -14.08 -16.27 1.86
CA ALA A 553 -14.92 -15.18 1.35
C ALA A 553 -14.29 -13.77 1.43
N ASP A 554 -12.99 -13.68 1.69
CA ASP A 554 -12.21 -12.44 1.58
C ASP A 554 -10.69 -12.73 1.44
N LEU A 555 -10.34 -13.69 0.60
CA LEU A 555 -8.96 -14.15 0.42
C LEU A 555 -8.15 -13.22 -0.49
N ASN A 556 -7.98 -11.98 -0.06
CA ASN A 556 -7.20 -10.95 -0.77
C ASN A 556 -5.73 -10.91 -0.29
N LEU A 557 -4.83 -10.26 -1.05
CA LEU A 557 -3.40 -10.19 -0.73
C LEU A 557 -3.08 -9.47 0.60
N ARG A 558 -4.02 -8.71 1.18
CA ARG A 558 -3.80 -8.07 2.49
C ARG A 558 -4.07 -9.03 3.66
N ASN A 559 -4.86 -10.07 3.39
CA ASN A 559 -5.29 -11.07 4.36
C ASN A 559 -4.41 -12.31 4.36
N ILE A 560 -3.46 -12.41 3.41
CA ILE A 560 -2.42 -13.43 3.39
C ILE A 560 -1.13 -12.84 3.92
N LEU A 561 -0.55 -13.43 4.95
CA LEU A 561 0.73 -13.04 5.52
C LEU A 561 1.85 -13.90 4.96
N VAL A 562 2.99 -13.28 4.68
CA VAL A 562 4.22 -13.95 4.26
C VAL A 562 5.37 -13.53 5.16
N ASP A 563 6.28 -14.47 5.41
CA ASP A 563 7.49 -14.21 6.19
C ASP A 563 8.72 -14.81 5.49
N LYS A 564 9.88 -14.29 5.84
CA LYS A 564 11.16 -14.78 5.34
C LYS A 564 11.46 -16.14 5.96
N VAL A 565 11.78 -17.11 5.11
CA VAL A 565 12.14 -18.47 5.52
C VAL A 565 13.51 -18.86 4.98
N THR A 566 14.17 -19.79 5.66
CA THR A 566 15.34 -20.49 5.14
C THR A 566 14.87 -21.82 4.56
N ARG A 567 15.14 -22.03 3.27
CA ARG A 567 14.83 -23.25 2.55
C ARG A 567 15.76 -24.40 2.97
N LEU A 568 15.40 -25.61 2.57
CA LEU A 568 16.20 -26.81 2.81
C LEU A 568 17.58 -26.75 2.14
N ASP A 569 17.71 -26.05 1.02
CA ASP A 569 18.97 -25.81 0.32
C ASP A 569 19.84 -24.71 0.98
N GLY A 570 19.39 -24.15 2.10
CA GLY A 570 20.07 -23.08 2.85
C GLY A 570 19.84 -21.68 2.30
N THR A 571 19.19 -21.52 1.15
CA THR A 571 18.83 -20.21 0.59
C THR A 571 17.70 -19.56 1.39
N ARG A 572 17.53 -18.25 1.25
CA ARG A 572 16.41 -17.51 1.83
C ARG A 572 15.31 -17.28 0.81
N GLY A 573 14.08 -17.27 1.27
CA GLY A 573 12.89 -17.00 0.45
C GLY A 573 11.73 -16.50 1.29
N TRP A 574 10.54 -16.58 0.74
CA TRP A 574 9.30 -16.22 1.39
C TRP A 574 8.33 -17.42 1.41
N ALA A 575 7.59 -17.54 2.50
CA ALA A 575 6.52 -18.55 2.62
C ALA A 575 5.30 -17.94 3.29
N VAL A 576 4.13 -18.56 3.08
CA VAL A 576 2.90 -18.14 3.73
C VAL A 576 3.01 -18.43 5.23
N SER A 577 2.95 -17.38 6.03
CA SER A 577 3.04 -17.45 7.49
C SER A 577 1.68 -17.38 8.18
N GLY A 578 0.63 -17.00 7.45
CA GLY A 578 -0.69 -16.82 8.03
C GLY A 578 -1.78 -16.47 7.02
N ILE A 579 -3.02 -16.85 7.33
CA ILE A 579 -4.23 -16.31 6.71
C ILE A 579 -5.11 -15.72 7.81
N VAL A 580 -5.52 -14.47 7.64
CA VAL A 580 -6.26 -13.69 8.63
C VAL A 580 -7.56 -13.14 8.04
N ASP A 581 -8.44 -12.68 8.92
CA ASP A 581 -9.70 -12.02 8.55
C ASP A 581 -10.83 -12.94 8.06
N TRP A 582 -11.18 -13.92 8.89
CA TRP A 582 -12.16 -14.97 8.60
C TRP A 582 -13.61 -14.58 8.93
N GLU A 583 -13.89 -13.29 9.11
CA GLU A 583 -15.21 -12.83 9.57
C GLU A 583 -16.33 -12.99 8.54
N ASN A 584 -16.00 -13.07 7.26
CA ASN A 584 -16.94 -13.30 6.15
C ASN A 584 -17.05 -14.78 5.76
N SER A 585 -16.25 -15.65 6.38
CA SER A 585 -16.15 -17.06 6.01
C SER A 585 -17.47 -17.81 6.19
N GLY A 586 -17.65 -18.84 5.38
CA GLY A 586 -18.89 -19.59 5.32
C GLY A 586 -18.88 -20.64 4.22
N PHE A 587 -20.04 -21.24 4.01
CA PHE A 587 -20.28 -22.21 2.96
C PHE A 587 -20.86 -21.49 1.74
N TYR A 588 -20.08 -21.40 0.67
CA TYR A 588 -20.40 -20.67 -0.56
C TYR A 588 -20.08 -21.54 -1.80
N PRO A 589 -20.56 -21.16 -3.00
CA PRO A 589 -20.14 -21.81 -4.24
C PRO A 589 -18.61 -21.84 -4.38
N GLU A 590 -18.06 -22.93 -4.92
CA GLU A 590 -16.60 -23.15 -4.96
C GLU A 590 -15.81 -22.10 -5.76
N TYR A 591 -16.44 -21.32 -6.64
CA TYR A 591 -15.79 -20.20 -7.33
C TYR A 591 -15.61 -18.95 -6.44
N TRP A 592 -16.25 -18.88 -5.27
CA TRP A 592 -16.43 -17.66 -4.50
C TRP A 592 -15.10 -17.01 -4.09
N ASP A 593 -14.20 -17.78 -3.48
CA ASP A 593 -12.86 -17.30 -3.10
C ASP A 593 -12.05 -16.82 -4.31
N CYS A 594 -12.18 -17.51 -5.46
CA CYS A 594 -11.48 -17.14 -6.68
C CYS A 594 -11.94 -15.78 -7.20
N THR A 595 -13.25 -15.60 -7.40
CA THR A 595 -13.78 -14.33 -7.91
C THR A 595 -13.62 -13.20 -6.90
N LYS A 596 -13.68 -13.48 -5.60
CA LYS A 596 -13.51 -12.50 -4.54
C LYS A 596 -12.06 -12.01 -4.45
N ALA A 597 -11.08 -12.91 -4.59
CA ALA A 597 -9.66 -12.52 -4.66
C ALA A 597 -9.39 -11.57 -5.85
N GLN A 598 -10.18 -11.67 -6.92
CA GLN A 598 -10.10 -10.82 -8.11
C GLN A 598 -10.85 -9.47 -7.97
N PHE A 599 -11.73 -9.32 -6.98
CA PHE A 599 -12.53 -8.09 -6.77
C PHE A 599 -11.64 -6.85 -6.60
N GLU A 600 -10.51 -7.02 -5.93
CA GLU A 600 -9.51 -5.97 -5.75
C GLU A 600 -8.33 -6.09 -6.72
N GLY A 601 -8.47 -6.88 -7.79
CA GLY A 601 -7.41 -7.11 -8.78
C GLY A 601 -6.87 -5.82 -9.39
N PHE A 602 -7.70 -4.77 -9.49
CA PHE A 602 -7.28 -3.43 -9.95
C PHE A 602 -6.23 -2.75 -9.06
N ARG A 603 -6.07 -3.20 -7.81
CA ARG A 603 -5.05 -2.69 -6.87
C ARG A 603 -3.70 -3.36 -7.06
N TRP A 604 -3.69 -4.56 -7.66
CA TRP A 604 -2.53 -5.42 -7.77
C TRP A 604 -2.05 -5.44 -9.22
N ASP A 605 -0.80 -5.83 -9.43
CA ASP A 605 -0.31 -5.96 -10.79
C ASP A 605 -0.75 -7.27 -11.45
N GLY A 606 -0.49 -7.38 -12.76
CA GLY A 606 -0.84 -8.56 -13.54
C GLY A 606 -0.15 -9.85 -13.04
N ARG A 607 1.02 -9.76 -12.42
CA ARG A 607 1.75 -10.94 -11.89
C ARG A 607 0.95 -11.57 -10.75
N TRP A 608 0.52 -10.79 -9.78
CA TRP A 608 -0.24 -11.30 -8.63
C TRP A 608 -1.70 -11.62 -8.97
N THR A 609 -2.29 -10.88 -9.91
CA THR A 609 -3.61 -11.23 -10.46
C THR A 609 -3.60 -12.62 -11.10
N ARG A 610 -2.56 -12.95 -11.88
CA ARG A 610 -2.36 -14.29 -12.48
C ARG A 610 -2.05 -15.35 -11.44
N ALA A 611 -1.15 -15.08 -10.50
CA ALA A 611 -0.82 -16.02 -9.43
C ALA A 611 -2.07 -16.43 -8.64
N LEU A 612 -2.96 -15.48 -8.32
CA LEU A 612 -4.23 -15.78 -7.66
C LEU A 612 -5.15 -16.66 -8.51
N VAL A 613 -5.23 -16.47 -9.83
CA VAL A 613 -5.97 -17.40 -10.72
C VAL A 613 -5.32 -18.79 -10.71
N GLU A 614 -4.00 -18.85 -10.73
CA GLU A 614 -3.24 -20.10 -10.70
C GLU A 614 -3.46 -20.89 -9.40
N VAL A 615 -3.64 -20.22 -8.26
CA VAL A 615 -4.04 -20.85 -6.99
C VAL A 615 -5.34 -21.66 -7.16
N PHE A 616 -6.29 -21.20 -7.97
CA PHE A 616 -7.59 -21.85 -8.13
C PHE A 616 -7.69 -22.78 -9.35
N CYS A 617 -6.67 -22.81 -10.21
CA CYS A 617 -6.66 -23.58 -11.45
C CYS A 617 -6.93 -25.09 -11.24
N PRO A 618 -6.32 -25.77 -10.24
CA PRO A 618 -6.60 -27.19 -9.96
C PRO A 618 -8.04 -27.50 -9.57
N PHE A 619 -8.84 -26.50 -9.20
CA PHE A 619 -10.22 -26.66 -8.75
C PHE A 619 -11.27 -26.22 -9.78
N GLY A 620 -10.85 -25.79 -10.97
CA GLY A 620 -11.76 -25.43 -12.07
C GLY A 620 -11.43 -24.13 -12.80
N GLY A 621 -10.50 -23.30 -12.29
CA GLY A 621 -10.04 -22.05 -12.91
C GLY A 621 -11.06 -20.89 -12.94
N TYR A 622 -12.34 -21.20 -13.04
CA TYR A 622 -13.48 -20.30 -12.90
C TYR A 622 -13.47 -19.09 -13.85
N GLU A 623 -12.97 -19.29 -15.08
CA GLU A 623 -12.81 -18.20 -16.06
C GLU A 623 -14.13 -17.50 -16.39
N LYS A 624 -15.22 -18.27 -16.54
CA LYS A 624 -16.56 -17.75 -16.86
C LYS A 624 -17.13 -16.93 -15.71
N GLU A 625 -16.94 -17.41 -14.48
CA GLU A 625 -17.40 -16.76 -13.26
C GLU A 625 -16.60 -15.46 -13.04
N ILE A 626 -15.29 -15.48 -13.27
CA ILE A 626 -14.44 -14.27 -13.22
C ILE A 626 -14.88 -13.26 -14.27
N GLU A 627 -15.15 -13.67 -15.51
CA GLU A 627 -15.63 -12.77 -16.57
C GLU A 627 -16.97 -12.14 -16.20
N LEU A 628 -17.92 -12.97 -15.75
CA LEU A 628 -19.24 -12.52 -15.31
C LEU A 628 -19.15 -11.50 -14.18
N GLU A 629 -18.26 -11.76 -13.21
CA GLU A 629 -18.08 -10.87 -12.08
C GLU A 629 -17.38 -9.56 -12.47
N ARG A 630 -16.38 -9.59 -13.36
CA ARG A 630 -15.79 -8.37 -13.93
C ARG A 630 -16.83 -7.52 -14.66
N ARG A 631 -17.72 -8.15 -15.43
CA ARG A 631 -18.85 -7.48 -16.09
C ARG A 631 -19.77 -6.84 -15.04
N SER A 632 -20.16 -7.61 -14.02
CA SER A 632 -20.98 -7.13 -12.90
C SER A 632 -20.37 -5.91 -12.21
N TRP A 633 -19.07 -5.90 -11.92
CA TRP A 633 -18.39 -4.75 -11.29
C TRP A 633 -18.31 -3.53 -12.21
N SER A 634 -18.09 -3.74 -13.50
CA SER A 634 -18.01 -2.64 -14.49
C SER A 634 -19.33 -1.88 -14.65
N GLU A 635 -20.44 -2.53 -14.33
CA GLU A 635 -21.79 -1.95 -14.34
C GLU A 635 -22.11 -1.19 -13.01
N GLY A 636 -21.15 -1.05 -12.09
CA GLY A 636 -21.23 -0.31 -10.80
C GLY A 636 -21.83 -1.10 -9.62
N ASP A 637 -21.72 -0.66 -8.36
CA ASP A 637 -22.30 -1.38 -7.19
C ASP A 637 -23.80 -1.08 -6.95
N GLY A 638 -24.58 -1.03 -8.03
CA GLY A 638 -26.04 -0.96 -7.93
C GLY A 638 -26.62 -2.33 -7.60
N ALA A 639 -26.73 -2.66 -6.33
CA ALA A 639 -27.70 -3.65 -5.88
C ALA A 639 -29.11 -3.06 -6.02
N PHE A 640 -30.08 -3.89 -6.40
CA PHE A 640 -31.51 -3.57 -6.30
C PHE A 640 -31.95 -3.48 -4.83
#